data_AF-A0A363TXH6-F1
#
_entry.id   AF-A0A363TXH6-F1
#
_cell.length_a   1.000
_cell.length_b   1.000
_cell.length_c   1.000
_cell.angle_alpha   90.00
_cell.angle_beta   90.00
_cell.angle_gamma   90.00
#
_symmetry.space_group_name_H-M   'P 1'
#
loop_
_entity.id
_entity.type
_entity.pdbx_description
1 polymer ?
#
loop_
_entity_poly.entity_id
_entity_poly.type
_entity_poly.pdbx_seq_one_letter_code
_entity_poly.pdbx_strand_id
1 'polypeptide(L)'
;MAAIRRALAVVAAGILLAASPATAAAAPAAGKGLVVSAVRFQVSSPYLISYSELAGLVTIRPGSLLTEEAVRDSIRGLYSKSVFREVVAYAREEDGKADVLFYLRPSPLVSEIEVKGAGKVLPAQIQAASRIRRGISLEERDFREAEAAVKKLLHQKGFTSASVTISASCNLENGAGKIRIEVREGSPAVVRSISMPGAVHFTQDRILEVLGASPGSPFDYKRWEEGVRKLRIAYKRSGFLTVHISEANGECEKGGGFCLTARVEEGPRYEVRWEGQKAYSVSKLEGACGIYGDEETTEGALTRDLRDRLLAFYREHDYLRAEVTVDVLAGEGDRRLLKIAVREGLAGYLKAIRFTGNANLSGKQLRKQMISEEKGVFSFLTGSGKFREVEWTDDLNALIGLYQKEGFVRARISSVDNVWDDRGGITATIHMEEDGRYRLREIRFLGNDHFLRGELMAIIGNREGKFVDYVGLERDQEVIAAHYRDAGYLDVRIAARLLFDEGKDTTAALFQIEEGPRYRLGKVVVQGNLLTDPVVVHREVGIPEGSPAGEKDLLKFQQSVYGTGLYKSVRVRKVKRPSEGILDLVVEVEETLFFEIEYGAGYGTDTGIRGFVGARNRNLDGKGRSFTSRVSVSQKEQKYIGDLRQPWILGNRWKWEGGLTAYFQEAERVSFSLRKASVIGSITQTFFERSTVSFQYEVSRDHVFNVAPGAILSREDQGSANIAAVRGLVVLDLRDDPFNPRHGSLNSGTTELASYYLGSEVDYLKLAGQSSWYFPVFRRSTLVASGRAGYIRPMRDTVEVPIQKRFFIGGRTTVRGFKEESLGPHAADGTPTGGNYMVNANAELRVPLQYGFNVALFADAGSVWFHGVPNAGFDLRESAGLGLRYVTPVGPIALDYGWKLDRRDGETPSEWHFTIGAVF
;
A
#
# COMPACT_ATOMS: atom_id res chain seq x y z
N MET A 1 34.85 6.87 64.20
CA MET A 1 35.55 6.10 65.25
C MET A 1 35.76 4.69 64.71
N ALA A 2 36.98 4.31 64.30
CA ALA A 2 37.20 3.11 63.46
C ALA A 2 38.61 2.52 63.59
N ALA A 3 38.70 1.17 63.63
CA ALA A 3 39.89 0.26 63.63
C ALA A 3 39.34 -1.22 63.65
N ILE A 4 40.00 -2.37 63.45
CA ILE A 4 41.27 -2.90 62.85
C ILE A 4 41.17 -4.46 62.95
N ARG A 5 41.73 -5.40 62.16
CA ARG A 5 42.58 -5.52 60.93
C ARG A 5 42.40 -6.95 60.33
N ARG A 6 42.21 -7.08 59.00
CA ARG A 6 42.85 -8.10 58.08
C ARG A 6 42.62 -9.62 58.38
N ALA A 7 43.01 -10.60 57.54
CA ALA A 7 44.04 -10.68 56.48
C ALA A 7 43.76 -11.69 55.31
N LEU A 8 44.74 -11.82 54.39
CA LEU A 8 44.76 -12.67 53.17
C LEU A 8 45.80 -13.81 53.24
N ALA A 9 45.71 -14.80 52.32
CA ALA A 9 46.75 -15.77 51.89
C ALA A 9 46.49 -16.17 50.39
N VAL A 10 47.40 -16.42 49.42
CA VAL A 10 48.88 -16.56 49.31
C VAL A 10 49.44 -17.89 49.83
N VAL A 11 50.16 -18.79 49.08
CA VAL A 11 50.62 -18.95 47.67
C VAL A 11 50.88 -20.49 47.48
N ALA A 12 50.71 -21.24 46.36
CA ALA A 12 51.05 -21.16 44.92
C ALA A 12 52.42 -21.80 44.51
N ALA A 13 52.64 -22.04 43.20
CA ALA A 13 53.68 -22.91 42.57
C ALA A 13 53.42 -24.44 42.63
N GLY A 14 53.96 -25.33 41.79
CA GLY A 14 54.78 -25.21 40.54
C GLY A 14 55.35 -26.61 40.16
N ILE A 15 55.06 -27.23 39.01
CA ILE A 15 55.57 -27.01 37.63
C ILE A 15 56.87 -27.81 37.29
N LEU A 16 56.74 -28.78 36.35
CA LEU A 16 57.79 -29.48 35.56
C LEU A 16 58.78 -30.40 36.34
N LEU A 17 59.55 -31.35 35.75
CA LEU A 17 59.76 -31.78 34.34
C LEU A 17 60.24 -33.26 34.26
N ALA A 18 59.72 -34.06 33.31
CA ALA A 18 60.35 -35.28 32.74
C ALA A 18 59.66 -35.65 31.40
N ALA A 19 60.31 -36.39 30.48
CA ALA A 19 59.83 -36.51 29.10
C ALA A 19 60.06 -37.86 28.39
N SER A 20 59.08 -38.24 27.54
CA SER A 20 59.19 -39.14 26.37
C SER A 20 59.48 -40.64 26.60
N PRO A 21 59.23 -41.54 25.61
CA PRO A 21 58.68 -41.32 24.26
C PRO A 21 57.38 -42.11 23.92
N ALA A 22 56.94 -41.91 22.68
CA ALA A 22 55.81 -42.48 21.94
C ALA A 22 55.32 -43.93 22.24
N THR A 23 53.99 -44.08 22.16
CA THR A 23 53.30 -45.29 21.68
C THR A 23 52.31 -44.94 20.57
N ALA A 24 52.04 -45.90 19.68
CA ALA A 24 51.26 -45.67 18.45
C ALA A 24 49.74 -45.54 18.70
N ALA A 25 49.03 -44.98 17.72
CA ALA A 25 47.60 -44.71 17.81
C ALA A 25 46.76 -46.00 17.94
N ALA A 26 45.95 -46.06 19.00
CA ALA A 26 44.73 -46.86 19.00
C ALA A 26 43.62 -46.06 18.30
N ALA A 27 42.96 -46.66 17.31
CA ALA A 27 41.78 -46.05 16.69
C ALA A 27 40.63 -45.94 17.73
N PRO A 28 39.84 -44.85 17.73
CA PRO A 28 38.67 -44.76 18.59
C PRO A 28 37.69 -45.88 18.22
N ALA A 29 37.33 -46.71 19.19
CA ALA A 29 36.38 -47.79 18.97
C ALA A 29 35.00 -47.22 18.57
N ALA A 30 34.41 -47.75 17.49
CA ALA A 30 33.10 -47.33 17.03
C ALA A 30 32.02 -47.74 18.05
N GLY A 31 31.64 -46.80 18.91
CA GLY A 31 30.51 -46.97 19.82
C GLY A 31 29.21 -47.23 19.03
N LYS A 32 28.39 -48.15 19.50
CA LYS A 32 27.04 -48.37 18.95
C LYS A 32 26.21 -47.11 19.20
N GLY A 33 26.01 -46.29 18.17
CA GLY A 33 25.13 -45.13 18.26
C GLY A 33 23.70 -45.56 18.58
N LEU A 34 23.08 -44.92 19.57
CA LEU A 34 21.70 -45.20 19.97
C LEU A 34 20.74 -44.85 18.83
N VAL A 35 19.87 -45.79 18.45
CA VAL A 35 18.81 -45.52 17.47
C VAL A 35 17.62 -44.89 18.17
N VAL A 36 17.15 -43.75 17.71
CA VAL A 36 16.03 -43.03 18.35
C VAL A 36 14.72 -43.80 18.11
N SER A 37 14.03 -44.18 19.19
CA SER A 37 12.74 -44.89 19.14
C SER A 37 11.58 -43.92 18.98
N ALA A 38 11.62 -42.79 19.69
CA ALA A 38 10.61 -41.75 19.67
C ALA A 38 11.24 -40.36 19.89
N VAL A 39 10.54 -39.33 19.42
CA VAL A 39 10.81 -37.93 19.76
C VAL A 39 9.55 -37.36 20.37
N ARG A 40 9.65 -36.74 21.53
CA ARG A 40 8.53 -36.18 22.30
C ARG A 40 8.81 -34.73 22.63
N PHE A 41 7.74 -33.94 22.75
CA PHE A 41 7.81 -32.55 23.20
C PHE A 41 6.92 -32.38 24.43
N GLN A 42 7.49 -31.89 25.52
CA GLN A 42 6.76 -31.44 26.69
C GLN A 42 6.92 -29.93 26.80
N VAL A 43 5.98 -29.20 26.21
CA VAL A 43 5.87 -27.75 26.42
C VAL A 43 5.19 -27.53 27.77
N SER A 44 5.69 -26.61 28.60
CA SER A 44 5.03 -26.25 29.87
C SER A 44 3.64 -25.62 29.66
N SER A 45 3.36 -25.12 28.44
CA SER A 45 2.06 -24.65 27.97
C SER A 45 1.77 -25.20 26.56
N PRO A 46 0.66 -25.93 26.33
CA PRO A 46 0.35 -26.49 25.02
C PRO A 46 -0.28 -25.49 24.02
N TYR A 47 -0.47 -24.22 24.39
CA TYR A 47 -1.29 -23.27 23.60
C TYR A 47 -0.53 -22.33 22.65
N LEU A 48 0.80 -22.40 22.60
CA LEU A 48 1.62 -21.47 21.81
C LEU A 48 2.10 -22.01 20.45
N ILE A 49 2.29 -23.32 20.31
CA ILE A 49 2.92 -23.98 19.14
C ILE A 49 2.37 -25.39 18.96
N SER A 50 2.23 -25.84 17.70
CA SER A 50 1.77 -27.21 17.38
C SER A 50 2.90 -28.26 17.46
N TYR A 51 2.55 -29.53 17.76
CA TYR A 51 3.52 -30.64 17.71
C TYR A 51 4.20 -30.77 16.34
N SER A 52 3.44 -30.58 15.26
CA SER A 52 3.93 -30.58 13.87
C SER A 52 5.00 -29.52 13.60
N GLU A 53 4.85 -28.33 14.19
CA GLU A 53 5.80 -27.23 14.08
C GLU A 53 7.09 -27.53 14.86
N LEU A 54 6.98 -28.07 16.09
CA LEU A 54 8.15 -28.52 16.87
C LEU A 54 8.93 -29.65 16.17
N ALA A 55 8.21 -30.63 15.62
CA ALA A 55 8.81 -31.75 14.90
C ALA A 55 9.54 -31.29 13.62
N GLY A 56 9.07 -30.23 12.97
CA GLY A 56 9.78 -29.59 11.84
C GLY A 56 11.03 -28.81 12.25
N LEU A 57 11.05 -28.22 13.46
CA LEU A 57 12.21 -27.48 13.97
C LEU A 57 13.35 -28.39 14.43
N VAL A 58 13.07 -29.61 14.86
CA VAL A 58 14.06 -30.63 15.28
C VAL A 58 14.75 -31.29 14.07
N THR A 59 15.96 -31.83 14.24
CA THR A 59 16.68 -32.62 13.20
C THR A 59 16.65 -34.13 13.50
N ILE A 60 16.59 -34.52 14.77
CA ILE A 60 16.41 -35.91 15.22
C ILE A 60 15.04 -36.45 14.77
N ARG A 61 15.00 -37.71 14.30
CA ARG A 61 13.75 -38.41 13.92
C ARG A 61 13.74 -39.84 14.47
N PRO A 62 12.57 -40.45 14.73
CA PRO A 62 12.49 -41.89 14.97
C PRO A 62 13.21 -42.67 13.84
N GLY A 63 14.09 -43.58 14.21
CA GLY A 63 14.97 -44.33 13.31
C GLY A 63 16.34 -43.70 13.02
N SER A 64 16.61 -42.44 13.37
CA SER A 64 17.95 -41.84 13.22
C SER A 64 18.89 -42.24 14.36
N LEU A 65 20.21 -42.29 14.10
CA LEU A 65 21.21 -42.37 15.15
C LEU A 65 21.24 -41.06 15.97
N LEU A 66 21.28 -41.18 17.30
CA LEU A 66 21.41 -40.06 18.21
C LEU A 66 22.88 -39.60 18.27
N THR A 67 23.13 -38.36 17.84
CA THR A 67 24.45 -37.71 17.95
C THR A 67 24.33 -36.39 18.70
N GLU A 68 25.39 -35.94 19.36
CA GLU A 68 25.40 -34.62 20.03
C GLU A 68 25.10 -33.48 19.06
N GLU A 69 25.55 -33.60 17.81
CA GLU A 69 25.32 -32.60 16.75
C GLU A 69 23.83 -32.53 16.39
N ALA A 70 23.17 -33.67 16.21
CA ALA A 70 21.72 -33.71 15.98
C ALA A 70 20.92 -33.15 17.18
N VAL A 71 21.36 -33.41 18.42
CA VAL A 71 20.75 -32.79 19.62
C VAL A 71 20.95 -31.26 19.59
N ARG A 72 22.18 -30.81 19.33
CA ARG A 72 22.57 -29.38 19.30
C ARG A 72 21.81 -28.60 18.24
N ASP A 73 21.65 -29.15 17.04
CA ASP A 73 20.91 -28.51 15.94
C ASP A 73 19.40 -28.57 16.13
N SER A 74 18.89 -29.61 16.80
CA SER A 74 17.50 -29.64 17.25
C SER A 74 17.21 -28.53 18.27
N ILE A 75 18.10 -28.35 19.26
CA ILE A 75 17.99 -27.26 20.25
C ILE A 75 18.10 -25.88 19.59
N ARG A 76 19.05 -25.68 18.65
CA ARG A 76 19.15 -24.45 17.84
C ARG A 76 17.87 -24.16 17.05
N GLY A 77 17.32 -25.17 16.38
CA GLY A 77 16.06 -25.06 15.64
C GLY A 77 14.89 -24.63 16.53
N LEU A 78 14.79 -25.19 17.73
CA LEU A 78 13.77 -24.82 18.71
C LEU A 78 13.95 -23.37 19.21
N TYR A 79 15.16 -22.96 19.59
CA TYR A 79 15.43 -21.55 19.97
C TYR A 79 15.20 -20.55 18.83
N SER A 80 15.36 -20.95 17.56
CA SER A 80 15.12 -20.07 16.40
C SER A 80 13.68 -19.57 16.27
N LYS A 81 12.72 -20.17 16.99
CA LYS A 81 11.33 -19.69 17.10
C LYS A 81 11.17 -18.47 18.02
N SER A 82 12.17 -18.17 18.85
CA SER A 82 12.20 -17.06 19.82
C SER A 82 11.06 -17.00 20.86
N VAL A 83 10.23 -18.05 20.98
CA VAL A 83 9.18 -18.17 22.00
C VAL A 83 9.56 -19.08 23.17
N PHE A 84 10.81 -19.53 23.26
CA PHE A 84 11.32 -20.37 24.36
C PHE A 84 12.48 -19.69 25.07
N ARG A 85 12.37 -19.58 26.40
CA ARG A 85 13.45 -19.09 27.28
C ARG A 85 14.39 -20.21 27.73
N GLU A 86 13.95 -21.45 27.60
CA GLU A 86 14.72 -22.64 27.97
C GLU A 86 14.27 -23.82 27.13
N VAL A 87 15.24 -24.51 26.53
CA VAL A 87 15.07 -25.75 25.76
C VAL A 87 16.04 -26.77 26.34
N VAL A 88 15.51 -27.86 26.91
CA VAL A 88 16.30 -28.96 27.46
C VAL A 88 15.95 -30.24 26.72
N ALA A 89 16.97 -31.00 26.30
CA ALA A 89 16.79 -32.31 25.69
C ALA A 89 17.20 -33.40 26.68
N TYR A 90 16.27 -34.29 27.02
CA TYR A 90 16.53 -35.52 27.77
C TYR A 90 16.51 -36.69 26.80
N ALA A 91 17.44 -37.63 26.92
CA ALA A 91 17.41 -38.92 26.24
C ALA A 91 17.32 -40.03 27.29
N ARG A 92 16.31 -40.89 27.18
CA ARG A 92 16.21 -42.13 27.98
C ARG A 92 16.61 -43.29 27.08
N GLU A 93 17.66 -44.00 27.47
CA GLU A 93 18.03 -45.27 26.85
C GLU A 93 17.14 -46.40 27.38
N GLU A 94 16.62 -47.23 26.47
CA GLU A 94 15.81 -48.41 26.75
C GLU A 94 15.98 -49.40 25.59
N ASP A 95 16.35 -50.66 25.88
CA ASP A 95 16.66 -51.72 24.91
C ASP A 95 17.60 -51.32 23.74
N GLY A 96 18.62 -50.51 24.04
CA GLY A 96 19.60 -50.02 23.05
C GLY A 96 19.02 -49.01 22.05
N LYS A 97 17.90 -48.37 22.40
CA LYS A 97 17.26 -47.28 21.67
C LYS A 97 17.09 -46.07 22.59
N ALA A 98 16.90 -44.88 22.01
CA ALA A 98 16.71 -43.64 22.78
C ALA A 98 15.33 -43.01 22.54
N ASP A 99 14.56 -42.80 23.61
CA ASP A 99 13.40 -41.91 23.60
C ASP A 99 13.86 -40.49 23.95
N VAL A 100 13.68 -39.53 23.03
CA VAL A 100 14.21 -38.17 23.14
C VAL A 100 13.08 -37.20 23.48
N LEU A 101 13.10 -36.68 24.71
CA LEU A 101 12.14 -35.73 25.24
C LEU A 101 12.72 -34.32 25.26
N PHE A 102 12.20 -33.44 24.39
CA PHE A 102 12.45 -32.00 24.48
C PHE A 102 11.48 -31.35 25.47
N TYR A 103 12.01 -30.89 26.60
CA TYR A 103 11.28 -30.06 27.56
C TYR A 103 11.43 -28.59 27.17
N LEU A 104 10.30 -27.92 26.93
CA LEU A 104 10.24 -26.58 26.36
C LEU A 104 9.53 -25.61 27.31
N ARG A 105 10.28 -24.65 27.86
CA ARG A 105 9.74 -23.61 28.75
C ARG A 105 9.50 -22.33 27.94
N PRO A 106 8.23 -21.95 27.69
CA PRO A 106 7.94 -20.79 26.87
C PRO A 106 8.36 -19.47 27.52
N SER A 107 8.75 -18.52 26.67
CA SER A 107 8.80 -17.09 26.95
C SER A 107 7.37 -16.55 26.88
N PRO A 108 6.83 -15.92 27.94
CA PRO A 108 5.48 -15.37 27.93
C PRO A 108 5.34 -14.27 26.88
N LEU A 109 4.39 -14.45 25.94
CA LEU A 109 4.08 -13.43 24.94
C LEU A 109 2.99 -12.49 25.45
N VAL A 110 3.12 -11.19 25.17
CA VAL A 110 2.13 -10.19 25.57
C VAL A 110 0.80 -10.46 24.84
N SER A 111 -0.19 -10.94 25.57
CA SER A 111 -1.54 -11.24 25.05
C SER A 111 -2.53 -10.12 25.35
N GLU A 112 -2.45 -9.56 26.56
CA GLU A 112 -3.31 -8.51 27.07
C GLU A 112 -2.45 -7.38 27.64
N ILE A 113 -2.88 -6.14 27.43
CA ILE A 113 -2.30 -4.94 28.03
C ILE A 113 -3.44 -4.20 28.72
N GLU A 114 -3.35 -4.06 30.04
CA GLU A 114 -4.34 -3.44 30.92
C GLU A 114 -3.73 -2.18 31.55
N VAL A 115 -4.32 -1.00 31.30
CA VAL A 115 -3.86 0.27 31.91
C VAL A 115 -4.81 0.64 33.05
N LYS A 116 -4.29 0.86 34.27
CA LYS A 116 -5.10 1.27 35.44
C LYS A 116 -4.59 2.55 36.08
N GLY A 117 -5.48 3.27 36.75
CA GLY A 117 -5.19 4.50 37.50
C GLY A 117 -4.92 5.75 36.64
N ALA A 118 -4.94 5.62 35.32
CA ALA A 118 -4.96 6.73 34.38
C ALA A 118 -6.39 7.33 34.30
N GLY A 119 -6.63 8.45 35.00
CA GLY A 119 -7.90 9.16 35.04
C GLY A 119 -7.90 10.50 34.30
N LYS A 120 -6.72 11.03 33.94
CA LYS A 120 -6.54 12.30 33.22
C LYS A 120 -5.82 12.12 31.89
N VAL A 121 -5.00 11.08 31.73
CA VAL A 121 -4.36 10.71 30.46
C VAL A 121 -5.09 9.51 29.84
N LEU A 122 -5.34 9.56 28.53
CA LEU A 122 -6.05 8.48 27.84
C LEU A 122 -5.23 7.17 27.86
N PRO A 123 -5.80 6.02 28.25
CA PRO A 123 -5.09 4.73 28.27
C PRO A 123 -4.34 4.38 26.98
N ALA A 124 -4.90 4.71 25.81
CA ALA A 124 -4.26 4.50 24.52
C ALA A 124 -2.97 5.31 24.32
N GLN A 125 -2.85 6.51 24.91
CA GLN A 125 -1.62 7.31 24.87
C GLN A 125 -0.52 6.70 25.74
N ILE A 126 -0.89 6.18 26.92
CA ILE A 126 0.02 5.45 27.82
C ILE A 126 0.51 4.16 27.15
N GLN A 127 -0.39 3.37 26.56
CA GLN A 127 -0.03 2.16 25.82
C GLN A 127 0.91 2.48 24.64
N ALA A 128 0.62 3.52 23.86
CA ALA A 128 1.49 3.95 22.76
C ALA A 128 2.88 4.41 23.24
N ALA A 129 2.95 5.18 24.34
CA ALA A 129 4.21 5.66 24.90
C ALA A 129 5.06 4.54 25.52
N SER A 130 4.42 3.51 26.11
CA SER A 130 5.12 2.35 26.66
C SER A 130 5.86 1.51 25.60
N ARG A 131 5.49 1.66 24.32
CA ARG A 131 5.95 0.85 23.17
C ARG A 131 5.61 -0.64 23.24
N ILE A 132 5.10 -1.15 24.36
CA ILE A 132 4.67 -2.54 24.52
C ILE A 132 3.48 -2.82 23.59
N ARG A 133 3.61 -3.89 22.80
CA ARG A 133 2.57 -4.37 21.87
C ARG A 133 2.17 -5.79 22.23
N ARG A 134 1.04 -6.26 21.69
CA ARG A 134 0.70 -7.69 21.75
C ARG A 134 1.62 -8.48 20.80
N GLY A 135 2.00 -9.68 21.19
CA GLY A 135 2.77 -10.64 20.39
C GLY A 135 4.29 -10.59 20.50
N ILE A 136 4.84 -9.63 21.25
CA ILE A 136 6.26 -9.63 21.62
C ILE A 136 6.46 -10.41 22.92
N SER A 137 7.63 -11.01 23.10
CA SER A 137 8.18 -11.30 24.43
C SER A 137 8.77 -10.01 24.99
N LEU A 138 8.89 -9.91 26.32
CA LEU A 138 9.55 -8.79 27.00
C LEU A 138 10.64 -9.31 27.94
N GLU A 139 11.80 -8.65 27.93
CA GLU A 139 12.86 -8.80 28.93
C GLU A 139 12.74 -7.73 30.02
N GLU A 140 13.41 -7.93 31.16
CA GLU A 140 13.44 -6.98 32.30
C GLU A 140 13.89 -5.56 31.89
N ARG A 141 14.68 -5.46 30.81
CA ARG A 141 15.06 -4.19 30.19
C ARG A 141 13.87 -3.44 29.57
N ASP A 142 12.99 -4.13 28.85
CA ASP A 142 11.87 -3.51 28.16
C ASP A 142 10.87 -2.88 29.13
N PHE A 143 10.65 -3.53 30.28
CA PHE A 143 9.83 -2.98 31.37
C PHE A 143 10.38 -1.63 31.86
N ARG A 144 11.70 -1.52 32.09
CA ARG A 144 12.35 -0.26 32.49
C ARG A 144 12.27 0.82 31.42
N GLU A 145 12.48 0.48 30.14
CA GLU A 145 12.35 1.44 29.05
C GLU A 145 10.90 1.92 28.86
N ALA A 146 9.93 1.02 29.02
CA ALA A 146 8.50 1.33 28.98
C ALA A 146 8.05 2.18 30.17
N GLU A 147 8.48 1.88 31.40
CA GLU A 147 8.22 2.70 32.59
C GLU A 147 8.80 4.10 32.44
N ALA A 148 10.05 4.23 31.98
CA ALA A 148 10.69 5.51 31.73
C ALA A 148 9.95 6.33 30.65
N ALA A 149 9.49 5.68 29.57
CA ALA A 149 8.75 6.33 28.49
C ALA A 149 7.34 6.80 28.93
N VAL A 150 6.61 5.99 29.69
CA VAL A 150 5.31 6.38 30.25
C VAL A 150 5.47 7.47 31.31
N LYS A 151 6.48 7.37 32.19
CA LYS A 151 6.78 8.42 33.18
C LYS A 151 7.15 9.73 32.51
N LYS A 152 7.91 9.69 31.40
CA LYS A 152 8.21 10.88 30.58
C LYS A 152 6.95 11.51 29.98
N LEU A 153 6.03 10.71 29.42
CA LEU A 153 4.72 11.22 28.95
C LEU A 153 3.94 11.90 30.08
N LEU A 154 3.91 11.30 31.27
CA LEU A 154 3.19 11.83 32.43
C LEU A 154 3.81 13.14 32.93
N HIS A 155 5.14 13.24 33.01
CA HIS A 155 5.84 14.48 33.34
C HIS A 155 5.60 15.58 32.28
N GLN A 156 5.59 15.24 30.99
CA GLN A 156 5.19 16.17 29.92
C GLN A 156 3.74 16.64 30.05
N LYS A 157 2.88 15.90 30.76
CA LYS A 157 1.50 16.29 31.12
C LYS A 157 1.37 16.84 32.55
N GLY A 158 2.47 17.33 33.13
CA GLY A 158 2.51 17.98 34.44
C GLY A 158 2.48 17.05 35.64
N PHE A 159 2.36 15.73 35.45
CA PHE A 159 2.34 14.75 36.52
C PHE A 159 3.78 14.37 36.93
N THR A 160 4.50 15.31 37.54
CA THR A 160 5.90 15.13 38.01
C THR A 160 6.00 14.15 39.18
N SER A 161 4.98 14.12 40.05
CA SER A 161 4.89 13.17 41.16
C SER A 161 4.43 11.77 40.74
N ALA A 162 4.15 11.53 39.45
CA ALA A 162 3.61 10.25 39.01
C ALA A 162 4.58 9.08 39.21
N SER A 163 4.03 7.99 39.76
CA SER A 163 4.66 6.67 39.66
C SER A 163 3.97 5.83 38.60
N VAL A 164 4.78 5.04 37.90
CA VAL A 164 4.35 4.01 36.96
C VAL A 164 4.94 2.70 37.48
N THR A 165 4.16 1.64 37.45
CA THR A 165 4.64 0.28 37.73
C THR A 165 4.06 -0.64 36.66
N ILE A 166 4.93 -1.23 35.84
CA ILE A 166 4.54 -2.19 34.81
C ILE A 166 4.81 -3.58 35.35
N SER A 167 3.72 -4.27 35.71
CA SER A 167 3.76 -5.66 36.19
C SER A 167 3.36 -6.61 35.06
N ALA A 168 3.95 -7.82 35.05
CA ALA A 168 3.56 -8.90 34.15
C ALA A 168 3.05 -10.09 34.96
N SER A 169 1.77 -10.44 34.81
CA SER A 169 1.25 -11.72 35.29
C SER A 169 1.21 -12.71 34.13
N CYS A 170 2.05 -13.74 34.22
CA CYS A 170 2.20 -14.76 33.18
C CYS A 170 1.37 -15.99 33.56
N ASN A 171 0.33 -16.30 32.79
CA ASN A 171 -0.35 -17.59 32.93
C ASN A 171 0.52 -18.67 32.27
N LEU A 172 1.02 -19.61 33.07
CA LEU A 172 1.93 -20.67 32.63
C LEU A 172 1.20 -21.83 31.91
N GLU A 173 -0.12 -21.95 32.07
CA GLU A 173 -0.92 -23.00 31.41
C GLU A 173 -1.16 -22.66 29.93
N ASN A 174 -1.44 -21.39 29.61
CA ASN A 174 -1.70 -20.94 28.23
C ASN A 174 -0.61 -20.01 27.64
N GLY A 175 0.50 -19.78 28.36
CA GLY A 175 1.64 -18.99 27.89
C GLY A 175 1.38 -17.48 27.79
N ALA A 176 0.21 -17.02 28.24
CA ALA A 176 -0.26 -15.66 28.06
C ALA A 176 0.35 -14.70 29.10
N GLY A 177 1.15 -13.74 28.64
CA GLY A 177 1.61 -12.62 29.43
C GLY A 177 0.57 -11.50 29.45
N LYS A 178 -0.09 -11.29 30.59
CA LYS A 178 -0.91 -10.09 30.83
C LYS A 178 -0.02 -9.01 31.43
N ILE A 179 0.13 -7.90 30.72
CA ILE A 179 0.87 -6.73 31.16
C ILE A 179 -0.10 -5.76 31.80
N ARG A 180 0.11 -5.38 33.06
CA ARG A 180 -0.64 -4.30 33.69
C ARG A 180 0.27 -3.11 33.95
N ILE A 181 -0.05 -2.01 33.27
CA ILE A 181 0.54 -0.69 33.49
C ILE A 181 -0.30 0.00 34.57
N GLU A 182 0.13 -0.07 35.83
CA GLU A 182 -0.48 0.68 36.92
C GLU A 182 0.16 2.08 36.98
N VAL A 183 -0.64 3.10 36.65
CA VAL A 183 -0.25 4.51 36.73
C VAL A 183 -0.88 5.11 37.97
N ARG A 184 -0.08 5.78 38.80
CA ARG A 184 -0.58 6.71 39.82
C ARG A 184 -0.21 8.11 39.36
N GLU A 185 -1.13 8.76 38.65
CA GLU A 185 -0.91 10.10 38.08
C GLU A 185 -0.55 11.12 39.18
N GLY A 186 -1.15 10.98 40.37
CA GLY A 186 -0.99 11.95 41.46
C GLY A 186 -1.74 13.26 41.17
N SER A 187 -1.49 14.28 41.99
CA SER A 187 -1.94 15.63 41.65
C SER A 187 -1.04 16.18 40.54
N PRO A 188 -1.59 16.73 39.44
CA PRO A 188 -0.77 17.42 38.45
C PRO A 188 -0.10 18.62 39.11
N ALA A 189 1.15 18.89 38.73
CA ALA A 189 1.82 20.13 39.08
C ALA A 189 1.03 21.29 38.43
N VAL A 190 0.34 22.05 39.27
CA VAL A 190 -0.35 23.26 38.82
C VAL A 190 0.66 24.36 38.53
N VAL A 191 0.35 25.17 37.53
CA VAL A 191 1.05 26.43 37.28
C VAL A 191 0.70 27.38 38.42
N ARG A 192 1.69 27.79 39.23
CA ARG A 192 1.48 28.73 40.35
C ARG A 192 1.51 30.18 39.88
N SER A 193 2.45 30.48 38.99
CA SER A 193 2.63 31.78 38.36
C SER A 193 3.16 31.59 36.94
N ILE A 194 2.82 32.56 36.08
CA ILE A 194 3.45 32.76 34.77
C ILE A 194 4.04 34.18 34.81
N SER A 195 5.33 34.29 34.54
CA SER A 195 6.06 35.54 34.48
C SER A 195 6.70 35.69 33.11
N MET A 196 6.42 36.80 32.42
CA MET A 196 7.05 37.14 31.16
C MET A 196 7.78 38.48 31.27
N PRO A 197 8.95 38.53 31.93
CA PRO A 197 9.73 39.75 32.04
C PRO A 197 10.17 40.20 30.64
N GLY A 198 9.94 41.48 30.34
CA GLY A 198 10.19 42.07 29.02
C GLY A 198 8.98 42.07 28.08
N ALA A 199 7.88 41.39 28.41
CA ALA A 199 6.62 41.53 27.68
C ALA A 199 5.90 42.83 28.09
N VAL A 200 5.74 43.76 27.15
CA VAL A 200 5.15 45.10 27.35
C VAL A 200 4.02 45.36 26.35
N HIS A 201 4.11 44.85 25.11
CA HIS A 201 3.12 45.10 24.05
C HIS A 201 1.77 44.39 24.26
N PHE A 202 1.77 43.16 24.80
CA PHE A 202 0.53 42.44 25.10
C PHE A 202 0.18 42.51 26.60
N THR A 203 -1.11 42.66 26.92
CA THR A 203 -1.59 42.56 28.29
C THR A 203 -1.41 41.14 28.85
N GLN A 204 -1.25 41.03 30.17
CA GLN A 204 -1.05 39.74 30.83
C GLN A 204 -2.17 38.74 30.52
N ASP A 205 -3.43 39.17 30.50
CA ASP A 205 -4.57 38.32 30.15
C ASP A 205 -4.47 37.77 28.71
N ARG A 206 -4.06 38.61 27.75
CA ARG A 206 -3.88 38.20 26.35
C ARG A 206 -2.72 37.22 26.17
N ILE A 207 -1.65 37.40 26.95
CA ILE A 207 -0.52 36.47 27.01
C ILE A 207 -1.00 35.11 27.54
N LEU A 208 -1.72 35.08 28.67
CA LEU A 208 -2.28 33.86 29.26
C LEU A 208 -3.24 33.12 28.32
N GLU A 209 -4.09 33.87 27.60
CA GLU A 209 -5.01 33.33 26.58
C GLU A 209 -4.24 32.62 25.44
N VAL A 210 -3.23 33.27 24.86
CA VAL A 210 -2.47 32.75 23.71
C VAL A 210 -1.55 31.58 24.10
N LEU A 211 -0.95 31.63 25.29
CA LEU A 211 -0.25 30.49 25.90
C LEU A 211 -1.21 29.32 26.21
N GLY A 212 -2.48 29.64 26.45
CA GLY A 212 -3.49 28.67 26.88
C GLY A 212 -3.20 28.07 28.25
N ALA A 213 -2.41 28.74 29.09
CA ALA A 213 -2.03 28.31 30.43
C ALA A 213 -2.37 29.42 31.43
N SER A 214 -2.80 29.04 32.63
CA SER A 214 -3.26 30.01 33.65
C SER A 214 -2.88 29.57 35.06
N PRO A 215 -2.65 30.50 36.00
CA PRO A 215 -2.47 30.15 37.41
C PRO A 215 -3.59 29.25 37.93
N GLY A 216 -3.24 28.19 38.66
CA GLY A 216 -4.14 27.15 39.15
C GLY A 216 -4.48 26.04 38.15
N SER A 217 -4.15 26.18 36.85
CA SER A 217 -4.38 25.10 35.87
C SER A 217 -3.27 24.03 35.90
N PRO A 218 -3.58 22.76 35.54
CA PRO A 218 -2.56 21.73 35.32
C PRO A 218 -1.60 22.12 34.20
N PHE A 219 -0.29 21.96 34.44
CA PHE A 219 0.72 22.19 33.42
C PHE A 219 0.72 21.07 32.36
N ASP A 220 0.83 21.42 31.08
CA ASP A 220 1.11 20.48 29.99
C ASP A 220 2.20 21.12 29.12
N TYR A 221 3.37 20.47 29.08
CA TYR A 221 4.59 21.00 28.47
C TYR A 221 4.41 21.22 26.96
N LYS A 222 3.68 20.33 26.27
CA LYS A 222 3.41 20.45 24.84
C LYS A 222 2.42 21.59 24.56
N ARG A 223 1.42 21.78 25.43
CA ARG A 223 0.49 22.91 25.34
C ARG A 223 1.21 24.24 25.56
N TRP A 224 2.16 24.29 26.50
CA TRP A 224 3.01 25.44 26.78
C TRP A 224 3.94 25.77 25.61
N GLU A 225 4.68 24.77 25.09
CA GLU A 225 5.54 24.88 23.90
C GLU A 225 4.73 25.41 22.70
N GLU A 226 3.57 24.80 22.39
CA GLU A 226 2.65 25.29 21.37
C GLU A 226 2.07 26.69 21.66
N GLY A 227 2.01 27.08 22.92
CA GLY A 227 1.56 28.39 23.39
C GLY A 227 2.60 29.47 23.14
N VAL A 228 3.85 29.24 23.53
CA VAL A 228 5.00 30.11 23.24
C VAL A 228 5.14 30.28 21.73
N ARG A 229 4.98 29.19 20.97
CA ARG A 229 4.90 29.19 19.50
C ARG A 229 3.84 30.14 18.93
N LYS A 230 2.61 30.10 19.49
CA LYS A 230 1.51 31.00 19.09
C LYS A 230 1.79 32.45 19.49
N LEU A 231 2.41 32.66 20.66
CA LEU A 231 2.75 33.99 21.17
C LEU A 231 3.84 34.65 20.31
N ARG A 232 4.89 33.92 19.93
CA ARG A 232 5.93 34.37 18.98
C ARG A 232 5.30 34.82 17.65
N ILE A 233 4.41 34.01 17.08
CA ILE A 233 3.67 34.35 15.85
C ILE A 233 2.77 35.58 16.03
N ALA A 234 2.11 35.75 17.19
CA ALA A 234 1.28 36.92 17.50
C ALA A 234 2.11 38.21 17.63
N TYR A 235 3.30 38.13 18.24
CA TYR A 235 4.27 39.22 18.31
C TYR A 235 4.72 39.64 16.90
N LYS A 236 5.18 38.69 16.08
CA LYS A 236 5.56 38.97 14.69
C LYS A 236 4.44 39.63 13.89
N ARG A 237 3.21 39.13 13.99
CA ARG A 237 2.02 39.73 13.36
C ARG A 237 1.67 41.14 13.86
N SER A 238 2.14 41.52 15.05
CA SER A 238 2.01 42.89 15.58
C SER A 238 3.12 43.84 15.12
N GLY A 239 4.15 43.31 14.45
CA GLY A 239 5.32 44.04 13.94
C GLY A 239 6.65 43.61 14.58
N PHE A 240 6.66 42.76 15.61
CA PHE A 240 7.87 42.37 16.34
C PHE A 240 8.55 41.17 15.67
N LEU A 241 9.13 41.39 14.49
CA LEU A 241 9.62 40.33 13.61
C LEU A 241 10.84 39.56 14.15
N THR A 242 11.68 40.23 14.95
CA THR A 242 12.89 39.66 15.57
C THR A 242 12.69 39.37 17.07
N VAL A 243 11.45 39.08 17.50
CA VAL A 243 11.15 38.68 18.87
C VAL A 243 11.88 37.38 19.25
N HIS A 244 12.48 37.35 20.43
CA HIS A 244 13.07 36.15 21.04
C HIS A 244 12.36 35.85 22.36
N ILE A 245 11.97 34.59 22.59
CA ILE A 245 11.33 34.16 23.84
C ILE A 245 12.19 33.06 24.47
N SER A 246 12.95 33.43 25.50
CA SER A 246 13.85 32.51 26.21
C SER A 246 13.14 31.89 27.41
N GLU A 247 12.91 30.57 27.36
CA GLU A 247 12.23 29.82 28.41
C GLU A 247 13.15 29.44 29.57
N ALA A 248 12.85 29.97 30.77
CA ALA A 248 13.47 29.61 32.04
C ALA A 248 12.45 28.83 32.91
N ASN A 249 12.13 27.61 32.46
CA ASN A 249 11.20 26.73 33.15
C ASN A 249 11.83 26.13 34.41
N GLY A 250 11.23 26.34 35.57
CA GLY A 250 11.71 25.82 36.86
C GLY A 250 10.59 25.40 37.83
N GLU A 251 10.94 24.51 38.75
CA GLU A 251 10.12 24.23 39.93
C GLU A 251 10.19 25.44 40.88
N CYS A 252 9.06 25.80 41.51
CA CYS A 252 9.04 26.90 42.47
C CYS A 252 9.86 26.53 43.73
N GLU A 253 10.79 27.39 44.17
CA GLU A 253 11.67 27.14 45.33
C GLU A 253 10.93 26.76 46.63
N LYS A 254 9.65 27.14 46.78
CA LYS A 254 8.84 26.86 47.98
C LYS A 254 7.46 26.27 47.65
N GLY A 255 7.46 24.94 47.57
CA GLY A 255 6.26 24.11 47.50
C GLY A 255 5.84 23.76 46.06
N GLY A 256 5.41 22.50 45.88
CA GLY A 256 5.17 21.90 44.56
C GLY A 256 4.23 22.69 43.64
N GLY A 257 4.64 22.80 42.38
CA GLY A 257 4.01 23.58 41.32
C GLY A 257 5.09 24.18 40.41
N PHE A 258 4.70 24.57 39.19
CA PHE A 258 5.61 25.22 38.24
C PHE A 258 5.53 26.75 38.33
N CYS A 259 6.69 27.39 38.29
CA CYS A 259 6.86 28.83 38.22
C CYS A 259 7.41 29.16 36.82
N LEU A 260 6.50 29.29 35.84
CA LEU A 260 6.88 29.40 34.44
C LEU A 260 7.39 30.81 34.15
N THR A 261 8.68 30.92 33.86
CA THR A 261 9.32 32.19 33.48
C THR A 261 9.78 32.10 32.05
N ALA A 262 9.34 33.02 31.20
CA ALA A 262 9.79 33.11 29.81
C ALA A 262 10.11 34.57 29.49
N ARG A 263 11.40 34.88 29.38
CA ARG A 263 11.86 36.25 29.14
C ARG A 263 11.62 36.59 27.67
N VAL A 264 10.82 37.63 27.45
CA VAL A 264 10.47 38.11 26.11
C VAL A 264 11.38 39.29 25.79
N GLU A 265 12.13 39.18 24.70
CA GLU A 265 12.88 40.28 24.12
C GLU A 265 12.15 40.68 22.84
N GLU A 266 11.20 41.62 22.97
CA GLU A 266 10.25 41.99 21.91
C GLU A 266 10.98 42.49 20.64
N GLY A 267 12.10 43.20 20.84
CA GLY A 267 12.85 43.83 19.76
C GLY A 267 12.16 45.09 19.21
N PRO A 268 12.75 45.74 18.20
CA PRO A 268 12.15 46.92 17.57
C PRO A 268 10.88 46.54 16.81
N ARG A 269 9.92 47.47 16.74
CA ARG A 269 8.67 47.24 16.01
C ARG A 269 8.84 47.59 14.53
N TYR A 270 8.73 46.59 13.65
CA TYR A 270 8.85 46.76 12.21
C TYR A 270 7.51 47.14 11.56
N GLU A 271 7.54 48.18 10.73
CA GLU A 271 6.52 48.49 9.74
C GLU A 271 6.97 47.90 8.39
N VAL A 272 6.20 46.99 7.80
CA VAL A 272 6.58 46.28 6.57
C VAL A 272 6.02 46.99 5.34
N ARG A 273 6.90 47.49 4.48
CA ARG A 273 6.54 48.24 3.27
C ARG A 273 7.01 47.52 2.01
N TRP A 274 6.04 47.09 1.21
CA TRP A 274 6.25 46.35 -0.04
C TRP A 274 6.20 47.28 -1.25
N GLU A 275 7.28 47.32 -2.04
CA GLU A 275 7.37 48.11 -3.29
C GLU A 275 7.73 47.26 -4.51
N GLY A 276 7.10 47.54 -5.66
CA GLY A 276 7.46 46.97 -6.96
C GLY A 276 6.74 45.67 -7.36
N GLN A 277 6.19 44.91 -6.40
CA GLN A 277 5.37 43.71 -6.65
C GLN A 277 4.09 44.03 -7.44
N LYS A 278 3.79 43.23 -8.46
CA LYS A 278 2.61 43.38 -9.34
C LYS A 278 2.00 42.03 -9.75
N ALA A 279 2.82 41.00 -9.95
CA ALA A 279 2.38 39.65 -10.33
C ALA A 279 1.66 38.91 -9.19
N TYR A 280 1.99 39.21 -7.93
CA TYR A 280 1.43 38.56 -6.75
C TYR A 280 0.96 39.55 -5.69
N SER A 281 -0.11 39.19 -4.99
CA SER A 281 -0.59 39.93 -3.83
C SER A 281 0.34 39.77 -2.64
N VAL A 282 0.47 40.84 -1.83
CA VAL A 282 1.32 40.88 -0.63
C VAL A 282 1.09 39.67 0.28
N SER A 283 -0.17 39.32 0.56
CA SER A 283 -0.50 38.15 1.39
C SER A 283 0.00 36.80 0.83
N LYS A 284 0.12 36.64 -0.49
CA LYS A 284 0.75 35.44 -1.09
C LYS A 284 2.27 35.43 -0.83
N LEU A 285 2.91 36.59 -0.93
CA LEU A 285 4.35 36.75 -0.69
C LEU A 285 4.71 36.55 0.79
N GLU A 286 3.92 37.12 1.71
CA GLU A 286 4.04 36.91 3.16
C GLU A 286 3.93 35.44 3.55
N GLY A 287 3.00 34.71 2.92
CA GLY A 287 2.85 33.27 3.07
C GLY A 287 4.02 32.46 2.51
N ALA A 288 4.59 32.89 1.38
CA ALA A 288 5.71 32.22 0.72
C ALA A 288 7.06 32.42 1.44
N CYS A 289 7.34 33.63 1.96
CA CYS A 289 8.57 33.90 2.68
C CYS A 289 8.51 33.49 4.17
N GLY A 290 7.31 33.30 4.71
CA GLY A 290 7.12 32.91 6.11
C GLY A 290 7.50 34.03 7.10
N ILE A 291 7.31 35.30 6.75
CA ILE A 291 7.66 36.46 7.60
C ILE A 291 7.02 36.40 9.01
N TYR A 292 5.83 35.82 9.12
CA TYR A 292 5.12 35.56 10.38
C TYR A 292 5.25 34.11 10.88
N GLY A 293 6.27 33.39 10.40
CA GLY A 293 6.62 32.03 10.80
C GLY A 293 7.32 31.97 12.15
N ASP A 294 7.49 30.76 12.67
CA ASP A 294 7.91 30.50 14.05
C ASP A 294 9.42 30.62 14.31
N GLU A 295 10.24 30.74 13.26
CA GLU A 295 11.71 30.74 13.36
C GLU A 295 12.21 32.01 14.04
N GLU A 296 13.00 31.89 15.11
CA GLU A 296 13.64 33.06 15.74
C GLU A 296 14.82 33.53 14.89
N THR A 297 14.85 34.82 14.59
CA THR A 297 15.82 35.41 13.64
C THR A 297 16.35 36.73 14.19
N THR A 298 17.66 36.94 14.05
CA THR A 298 18.26 38.27 14.20
C THR A 298 17.94 39.11 12.96
N GLU A 299 18.07 40.43 13.06
CA GLU A 299 17.79 41.36 11.96
C GLU A 299 18.61 41.05 10.68
N GLY A 300 19.87 40.65 10.84
CA GLY A 300 20.76 40.22 9.76
C GLY A 300 20.53 38.78 9.24
N ALA A 301 19.65 38.02 9.89
CA ALA A 301 19.10 36.77 9.37
C ALA A 301 17.76 37.05 8.65
N LEU A 302 16.81 37.72 9.33
CA LEU A 302 15.50 38.11 8.80
C LEU A 302 15.59 38.74 7.40
N THR A 303 16.46 39.73 7.23
CA THR A 303 16.68 40.42 5.94
C THR A 303 17.12 39.46 4.82
N ARG A 304 18.04 38.54 5.13
CA ARG A 304 18.58 37.52 4.22
C ARG A 304 17.55 36.45 3.89
N ASP A 305 16.90 35.89 4.91
CA ASP A 305 15.97 34.78 4.78
C ASP A 305 14.71 35.21 4.00
N LEU A 306 14.21 36.42 4.26
CA LEU A 306 13.11 37.01 3.47
C LEU A 306 13.53 37.21 2.01
N ARG A 307 14.70 37.79 1.75
CA ARG A 307 15.23 38.01 0.39
C ARG A 307 15.35 36.69 -0.36
N ASP A 308 15.97 35.69 0.25
CA ASP A 308 16.34 34.44 -0.42
C ASP A 308 15.11 33.55 -0.63
N ARG A 309 14.14 33.52 0.31
CA ARG A 309 12.85 32.83 0.14
C ARG A 309 11.95 33.50 -0.91
N LEU A 310 11.87 34.84 -0.92
CA LEU A 310 11.13 35.56 -1.96
C LEU A 310 11.75 35.33 -3.35
N LEU A 311 13.07 35.42 -3.45
CA LEU A 311 13.80 35.17 -4.71
C LEU A 311 13.57 33.74 -5.21
N ALA A 312 13.66 32.73 -4.33
CA ALA A 312 13.35 31.34 -4.68
C ALA A 312 11.91 31.16 -5.18
N PHE A 313 10.93 31.73 -4.46
CA PHE A 313 9.51 31.69 -4.86
C PHE A 313 9.26 32.32 -6.23
N TYR A 314 9.86 33.47 -6.52
CA TYR A 314 9.72 34.12 -7.83
C TYR A 314 10.37 33.28 -8.95
N ARG A 315 11.55 32.69 -8.72
CA ARG A 315 12.21 31.78 -9.68
C ARG A 315 11.39 30.52 -9.97
N GLU A 316 10.83 29.89 -8.94
CA GLU A 316 9.93 28.73 -9.09
C GLU A 316 8.70 29.06 -9.97
N HIS A 317 8.23 30.31 -9.91
CA HIS A 317 7.11 30.84 -10.68
C HIS A 317 7.55 31.51 -12.02
N ASP A 318 8.61 30.99 -12.66
CA ASP A 318 9.18 31.44 -13.94
C ASP A 318 9.88 32.83 -13.95
N TYR A 319 9.89 33.61 -12.87
CA TYR A 319 10.56 34.94 -12.82
C TYR A 319 12.05 34.83 -12.49
N LEU A 320 12.83 34.21 -13.37
CA LEU A 320 14.25 33.88 -13.12
C LEU A 320 15.14 35.12 -12.91
N ARG A 321 14.76 36.27 -13.49
CA ARG A 321 15.46 37.56 -13.37
C ARG A 321 14.86 38.48 -12.31
N ALA A 322 14.09 37.96 -11.37
CA ALA A 322 13.63 38.74 -10.22
C ALA A 322 14.82 39.20 -9.36
N GLU A 323 14.79 40.47 -8.94
CA GLU A 323 15.70 41.04 -7.95
C GLU A 323 14.88 41.43 -6.71
N VAL A 324 15.36 41.08 -5.53
CA VAL A 324 14.72 41.41 -4.23
C VAL A 324 15.74 42.12 -3.36
N THR A 325 15.39 43.29 -2.82
CA THR A 325 16.11 43.92 -1.70
C THR A 325 15.22 43.94 -0.46
N VAL A 326 15.85 43.77 0.71
CA VAL A 326 15.19 43.74 2.00
C VAL A 326 16.05 44.58 2.94
N ASP A 327 15.64 45.84 3.10
CA ASP A 327 16.42 46.89 3.75
C ASP A 327 15.70 47.31 5.04
N VAL A 328 16.44 47.46 6.14
CA VAL A 328 15.91 48.00 7.40
C VAL A 328 16.37 49.44 7.57
N LEU A 329 15.41 50.36 7.64
CA LEU A 329 15.64 51.79 7.82
C LEU A 329 15.10 52.24 9.19
N ALA A 330 15.69 53.30 9.74
CA ALA A 330 15.17 53.95 10.95
C ALA A 330 13.80 54.58 10.65
N GLY A 331 12.83 54.36 11.54
CA GLY A 331 11.51 54.99 11.51
C GLY A 331 11.36 56.08 12.59
N GLU A 332 10.12 56.48 12.86
CA GLU A 332 9.82 57.40 13.96
C GLU A 332 9.79 56.67 15.31
N GLY A 333 10.56 57.17 16.29
CA GLY A 333 10.67 56.56 17.61
C GLY A 333 11.36 55.20 17.58
N ASP A 334 10.83 54.22 18.34
CA ASP A 334 11.35 52.84 18.40
C ASP A 334 10.79 51.93 17.28
N ARG A 335 10.45 52.53 16.13
CA ARG A 335 9.99 51.81 14.93
C ARG A 335 11.12 51.68 13.92
N ARG A 336 11.11 50.58 13.18
CA ARG A 336 11.95 50.40 11.99
C ARG A 336 11.08 50.16 10.77
N LEU A 337 11.49 50.67 9.62
CA LEU A 337 10.83 50.42 8.35
C LEU A 337 11.54 49.25 7.66
N LEU A 338 10.88 48.09 7.59
CA LEU A 338 11.33 46.96 6.79
C LEU A 338 10.84 47.18 5.36
N LYS A 339 11.72 47.71 4.50
CA LYS A 339 11.43 47.92 3.08
C LYS A 339 11.75 46.65 2.31
N ILE A 340 10.74 46.03 1.73
CA ILE A 340 10.88 44.91 0.80
C ILE A 340 10.60 45.45 -0.60
N ALA A 341 11.65 45.59 -1.42
CA ALA A 341 11.52 46.02 -2.80
C ALA A 341 11.72 44.82 -3.74
N VAL A 342 10.75 44.57 -4.61
CA VAL A 342 10.77 43.47 -5.58
C VAL A 342 10.72 44.03 -7.00
N ARG A 343 11.76 43.75 -7.78
CA ARG A 343 11.79 43.98 -9.23
C ARG A 343 11.57 42.63 -9.92
N GLU A 344 10.31 42.30 -10.15
CA GLU A 344 9.88 40.97 -10.63
C GLU A 344 10.51 40.58 -11.97
N GLY A 345 10.75 41.55 -12.86
CA GLY A 345 11.23 41.32 -14.22
C GLY A 345 10.11 40.81 -15.14
N LEU A 346 10.48 40.03 -16.15
CA LEU A 346 9.53 39.31 -17.02
C LEU A 346 9.57 37.82 -16.69
N ALA A 347 8.41 37.17 -16.70
CA ALA A 347 8.32 35.72 -16.61
C ALA A 347 9.02 35.08 -17.80
N GLY A 348 10.04 34.25 -17.52
CA GLY A 348 10.82 33.54 -18.51
C GLY A 348 10.01 32.45 -19.17
N TYR A 349 10.24 32.22 -20.46
CA TYR A 349 9.71 31.05 -21.16
C TYR A 349 10.71 30.49 -22.16
N LEU A 350 10.78 29.17 -22.27
CA LEU A 350 11.69 28.47 -23.16
C LEU A 350 11.20 28.63 -24.61
N LYS A 351 11.89 29.50 -25.35
CA LYS A 351 11.54 29.93 -26.71
C LYS A 351 12.13 29.00 -27.78
N ALA A 352 13.35 28.51 -27.55
CA ALA A 352 14.03 27.54 -28.42
C ALA A 352 15.17 26.85 -27.66
N ILE A 353 15.40 25.57 -27.93
CA ILE A 353 16.56 24.81 -27.47
C ILE A 353 17.46 24.55 -28.69
N ARG A 354 18.73 24.92 -28.57
CA ARG A 354 19.76 24.75 -29.60
C ARG A 354 20.89 23.87 -29.08
N PHE A 355 21.55 23.19 -30.01
CA PHE A 355 22.68 22.32 -29.74
C PHE A 355 23.81 22.67 -30.71
N THR A 356 25.03 22.55 -30.22
CA THR A 356 26.28 22.81 -30.93
C THR A 356 27.27 21.70 -30.57
N GLY A 357 28.15 21.33 -31.51
CA GLY A 357 29.09 20.20 -31.33
C GLY A 357 28.47 18.80 -31.44
N ASN A 358 27.14 18.68 -31.57
CA ASN A 358 26.41 17.42 -31.74
C ASN A 358 26.52 16.85 -33.18
N ALA A 359 27.73 16.46 -33.61
CA ALA A 359 27.97 15.97 -34.96
C ALA A 359 27.33 14.60 -35.26
N ASN A 360 27.20 13.74 -34.25
CA ASN A 360 26.70 12.37 -34.42
C ASN A 360 25.22 12.19 -34.03
N LEU A 361 24.69 12.98 -33.08
CA LEU A 361 23.29 12.90 -32.66
C LEU A 361 22.50 14.13 -33.10
N SER A 362 21.35 13.92 -33.76
CA SER A 362 20.54 15.04 -34.24
C SER A 362 19.87 15.80 -33.09
N GLY A 363 19.82 17.13 -33.16
CA GLY A 363 19.11 17.97 -32.18
C GLY A 363 17.59 17.70 -32.07
N LYS A 364 17.02 16.83 -32.91
CA LYS A 364 15.65 16.30 -32.75
C LYS A 364 15.61 15.08 -31.82
N GLN A 365 16.64 14.21 -31.83
CA GLN A 365 16.79 13.15 -30.84
C GLN A 365 17.08 13.74 -29.46
N LEU A 366 17.99 14.72 -29.39
CA LEU A 366 18.36 15.39 -28.14
C LEU A 366 17.14 16.04 -27.46
N ARG A 367 16.35 16.86 -28.17
CA ARG A 367 15.09 17.42 -27.63
C ARG A 367 14.07 16.37 -27.19
N LYS A 368 14.02 15.20 -27.83
CA LYS A 368 13.08 14.12 -27.44
C LYS A 368 13.50 13.42 -26.14
N GLN A 369 14.75 13.60 -25.70
CA GLN A 369 15.26 13.06 -24.44
C GLN A 369 14.99 13.98 -23.24
N MET A 370 14.61 15.23 -23.51
CA MET A 370 14.36 16.27 -22.51
C MET A 370 12.88 16.32 -22.08
N ILE A 371 12.67 16.72 -20.84
CA ILE A 371 11.40 17.09 -20.19
C ILE A 371 11.00 18.52 -20.61
N SER A 372 11.98 19.43 -20.73
CA SER A 372 11.75 20.82 -21.10
C SER A 372 11.31 20.97 -22.56
N GLU A 373 10.07 21.43 -22.78
CA GLU A 373 9.52 21.70 -24.12
C GLU A 373 9.61 23.17 -24.54
N GLU A 374 9.84 23.42 -25.83
CA GLU A 374 9.74 24.76 -26.45
C GLU A 374 8.27 25.25 -26.45
N LYS A 375 8.05 26.57 -26.33
CA LYS A 375 6.72 27.19 -26.26
C LYS A 375 5.93 27.11 -27.58
N GLY A 376 5.16 26.04 -27.75
CA GLY A 376 4.28 25.81 -28.90
C GLY A 376 3.00 26.67 -28.91
N VAL A 377 2.31 26.70 -30.06
CA VAL A 377 1.10 27.52 -30.33
C VAL A 377 -0.04 27.26 -29.32
N PHE A 378 -0.13 26.05 -28.76
CA PHE A 378 -1.14 25.66 -27.79
C PHE A 378 -0.62 25.68 -26.33
N SER A 379 0.42 26.45 -26.00
CA SER A 379 1.02 26.50 -24.65
C SER A 379 0.01 26.76 -23.52
N PHE A 380 -1.06 27.49 -23.81
CA PHE A 380 -2.17 27.77 -22.87
C PHE A 380 -3.04 26.55 -22.50
N LEU A 381 -2.94 25.45 -23.27
CA LEU A 381 -3.61 24.16 -23.03
C LEU A 381 -2.64 23.05 -22.61
N THR A 382 -1.37 23.14 -23.00
CA THR A 382 -0.34 22.11 -22.71
C THR A 382 0.51 22.44 -21.48
N GLY A 383 0.72 23.73 -21.18
CA GLY A 383 1.68 24.18 -20.18
C GLY A 383 3.15 24.21 -20.66
N SER A 384 3.40 23.91 -21.94
CA SER A 384 4.75 23.83 -22.52
C SER A 384 5.40 25.19 -22.73
N GLY A 385 6.74 25.23 -22.75
CA GLY A 385 7.51 26.48 -22.79
C GLY A 385 7.88 27.07 -21.42
N LYS A 386 7.71 26.34 -20.31
CA LYS A 386 8.22 26.75 -19.00
C LYS A 386 9.73 26.48 -18.89
N PHE A 387 10.41 27.17 -17.97
CA PHE A 387 11.81 26.89 -17.64
C PHE A 387 11.93 26.69 -16.13
N ARG A 388 12.44 25.53 -15.71
CA ARG A 388 12.60 25.14 -14.30
C ARG A 388 14.02 24.62 -14.12
N GLU A 389 14.77 25.23 -13.20
CA GLU A 389 16.19 24.93 -13.00
C GLU A 389 16.45 23.45 -12.63
N VAL A 390 15.51 22.80 -11.93
CA VAL A 390 15.57 21.37 -11.58
C VAL A 390 15.38 20.47 -12.82
N GLU A 391 14.26 20.63 -13.54
CA GLU A 391 13.97 19.86 -14.77
C GLU A 391 15.06 20.08 -15.84
N TRP A 392 15.59 21.30 -15.93
CA TRP A 392 16.72 21.61 -16.82
C TRP A 392 18.02 20.90 -16.41
N THR A 393 18.26 20.70 -15.11
CA THR A 393 19.43 19.94 -14.62
C THR A 393 19.27 18.46 -14.92
N ASP A 394 18.08 17.89 -14.72
CA ASP A 394 17.74 16.52 -15.10
C ASP A 394 17.87 16.29 -16.62
N ASP A 395 17.48 17.28 -17.43
CA ASP A 395 17.63 17.26 -18.88
C ASP A 395 19.09 17.22 -19.35
N LEU A 396 19.96 18.05 -18.76
CA LEU A 396 21.39 18.04 -19.06
C LEU A 396 22.04 16.69 -18.70
N ASN A 397 21.62 16.08 -17.58
CA ASN A 397 22.05 14.73 -17.19
C ASN A 397 21.51 13.66 -18.16
N ALA A 398 20.23 13.76 -18.57
CA ALA A 398 19.61 12.82 -19.51
C ALA A 398 20.24 12.88 -20.91
N LEU A 399 20.68 14.07 -21.35
CA LEU A 399 21.45 14.24 -22.58
C LEU A 399 22.81 13.53 -22.50
N ILE A 400 23.58 13.73 -21.41
CA ILE A 400 24.86 13.03 -21.20
C ILE A 400 24.64 11.51 -21.17
N GLY A 401 23.59 11.03 -20.49
CA GLY A 401 23.21 9.62 -20.46
C GLY A 401 22.88 9.05 -21.84
N LEU A 402 22.24 9.82 -22.72
CA LEU A 402 21.97 9.42 -24.12
C LEU A 402 23.27 9.31 -24.95
N TYR A 403 24.23 10.22 -24.78
CA TYR A 403 25.54 10.11 -25.43
C TYR A 403 26.34 8.91 -24.93
N GLN A 404 26.39 8.70 -23.61
CA GLN A 404 27.04 7.54 -23.01
C GLN A 404 26.41 6.21 -23.45
N LYS A 405 25.09 6.20 -23.67
CA LYS A 405 24.34 5.08 -24.24
C LYS A 405 24.63 4.82 -25.72
N GLU A 406 24.90 5.85 -26.51
CA GLU A 406 25.23 5.73 -27.93
C GLU A 406 26.73 5.42 -28.18
N GLY A 407 27.56 5.32 -27.14
CA GLY A 407 28.97 4.92 -27.21
C GLY A 407 30.00 6.03 -26.95
N PHE A 408 29.56 7.24 -26.60
CA PHE A 408 30.42 8.39 -26.35
C PHE A 408 30.74 8.51 -24.85
N VAL A 409 31.65 7.66 -24.36
CA VAL A 409 31.87 7.46 -22.91
C VAL A 409 32.29 8.74 -22.18
N ARG A 410 33.15 9.58 -22.78
CA ARG A 410 33.59 10.85 -22.19
C ARG A 410 32.86 12.08 -22.72
N ALA A 411 31.70 11.92 -23.38
CA ALA A 411 30.90 13.05 -23.81
C ALA A 411 30.53 13.95 -22.62
N ARG A 412 30.65 15.25 -22.83
CA ARG A 412 30.37 16.26 -21.80
C ARG A 412 29.70 17.49 -22.41
N ILE A 413 29.01 18.24 -21.57
CA ILE A 413 28.48 19.56 -21.92
C ILE A 413 29.52 20.58 -21.47
N SER A 414 30.05 21.37 -22.40
CA SER A 414 31.15 22.31 -22.14
C SER A 414 30.67 23.67 -21.66
N SER A 415 29.53 24.15 -22.18
CA SER A 415 28.79 25.28 -21.62
C SER A 415 27.30 25.22 -22.02
N VAL A 416 26.48 26.04 -21.34
CA VAL A 416 25.08 26.27 -21.70
C VAL A 416 24.82 27.78 -21.72
N ASP A 417 24.64 28.34 -22.91
CA ASP A 417 24.43 29.78 -23.10
C ASP A 417 22.94 30.10 -23.15
N ASN A 418 22.46 30.90 -22.18
CA ASN A 418 21.05 31.30 -22.07
C ASN A 418 20.85 32.75 -22.54
N VAL A 419 20.46 32.93 -23.81
CA VAL A 419 20.19 34.24 -24.41
C VAL A 419 18.72 34.64 -24.19
N TRP A 420 18.50 35.81 -23.61
CA TRP A 420 17.16 36.36 -23.32
C TRP A 420 16.73 37.37 -24.38
N ASP A 421 15.46 37.36 -24.78
CA ASP A 421 14.84 38.46 -25.54
C ASP A 421 14.01 39.41 -24.65
N ASP A 422 13.67 40.59 -25.19
CA ASP A 422 12.95 41.67 -24.50
C ASP A 422 11.52 41.31 -24.06
N ARG A 423 11.04 40.10 -24.37
CA ARG A 423 9.73 39.57 -23.98
C ARG A 423 9.84 38.40 -22.99
N GLY A 424 11.03 38.11 -22.48
CA GLY A 424 11.29 36.99 -21.57
C GLY A 424 11.52 35.65 -22.27
N GLY A 425 11.67 35.64 -23.59
CA GLY A 425 11.94 34.41 -24.35
C GLY A 425 13.40 33.96 -24.21
N ILE A 426 13.61 32.83 -23.54
CA ILE A 426 14.92 32.19 -23.32
C ILE A 426 15.26 31.32 -24.52
N THR A 427 16.40 31.58 -25.15
CA THR A 427 17.03 30.69 -26.14
C THR A 427 18.25 30.05 -25.50
N ALA A 428 18.11 28.78 -25.11
CA ALA A 428 19.18 28.01 -24.50
C ALA A 428 20.00 27.30 -25.59
N THR A 429 21.32 27.45 -25.56
CA THR A 429 22.26 26.78 -26.48
C THR A 429 23.19 25.88 -25.69
N ILE A 430 23.05 24.57 -25.86
CA ILE A 430 23.82 23.54 -25.16
C ILE A 430 25.01 23.14 -26.04
N HIS A 431 26.23 23.43 -25.59
CA HIS A 431 27.45 23.07 -26.30
C HIS A 431 27.92 21.68 -25.85
N MET A 432 27.95 20.75 -26.79
CA MET A 432 28.39 19.37 -26.60
C MET A 432 29.85 19.21 -27.04
N GLU A 433 30.62 18.45 -26.27
CA GLU A 433 31.87 17.85 -26.73
C GLU A 433 31.68 16.34 -26.88
N GLU A 434 31.62 15.87 -28.13
CA GLU A 434 31.62 14.45 -28.49
C GLU A 434 33.07 13.91 -28.48
N ASP A 435 33.34 12.91 -27.62
CA ASP A 435 34.60 12.12 -27.63
C ASP A 435 34.55 10.99 -28.69
N GLY A 436 35.61 10.17 -28.77
CA GLY A 436 35.60 8.93 -29.55
C GLY A 436 34.38 8.03 -29.26
N ARG A 437 33.87 7.38 -30.31
CA ARG A 437 32.62 6.58 -30.25
C ARG A 437 32.94 5.08 -30.26
N TYR A 438 33.07 4.50 -29.07
CA TYR A 438 33.62 3.17 -28.89
C TYR A 438 32.66 2.04 -29.30
N ARG A 439 33.15 1.10 -30.13
CA ARG A 439 32.48 -0.19 -30.41
C ARG A 439 32.95 -1.29 -29.47
N LEU A 440 32.00 -2.11 -29.02
CA LEU A 440 32.29 -3.35 -28.31
C LEU A 440 32.89 -4.37 -29.28
N ARG A 441 34.21 -4.56 -29.20
CA ARG A 441 34.94 -5.60 -29.92
C ARG A 441 34.62 -6.98 -29.35
N GLU A 442 34.46 -7.07 -28.04
CA GLU A 442 34.38 -8.33 -27.31
C GLU A 442 33.66 -8.15 -25.96
N ILE A 443 32.87 -9.15 -25.55
CA ILE A 443 32.30 -9.26 -24.20
C ILE A 443 32.80 -10.55 -23.55
N ARG A 444 33.55 -10.39 -22.46
CA ARG A 444 34.15 -11.46 -21.65
C ARG A 444 33.44 -11.59 -20.31
N PHE A 445 33.15 -12.82 -19.94
CA PHE A 445 32.77 -13.23 -18.59
C PHE A 445 33.91 -14.08 -18.03
N LEU A 446 34.24 -13.89 -16.76
CA LEU A 446 35.21 -14.71 -16.02
C LEU A 446 34.56 -15.16 -14.71
N GLY A 447 34.71 -16.44 -14.35
CA GLY A 447 34.08 -17.02 -13.16
C GLY A 447 32.61 -17.40 -13.34
N ASN A 448 32.12 -17.53 -14.58
CA ASN A 448 30.79 -18.06 -14.90
C ASN A 448 30.82 -19.59 -15.01
N ASP A 449 31.10 -20.28 -13.92
CA ASP A 449 31.20 -21.74 -13.89
C ASP A 449 29.81 -22.43 -13.99
N HIS A 450 28.71 -21.77 -13.58
CA HIS A 450 27.37 -22.33 -13.67
C HIS A 450 26.66 -22.04 -15.00
N PHE A 451 26.77 -20.82 -15.54
CA PHE A 451 26.05 -20.38 -16.73
C PHE A 451 26.96 -20.25 -17.94
N LEU A 452 26.47 -20.71 -19.10
CA LEU A 452 27.19 -20.61 -20.36
C LEU A 452 27.21 -19.15 -20.83
N ARG A 453 28.33 -18.75 -21.46
CA ARG A 453 28.46 -17.41 -22.09
C ARG A 453 27.28 -17.06 -23.01
N GLY A 454 26.71 -18.04 -23.70
CA GLY A 454 25.54 -17.81 -24.57
C GLY A 454 24.28 -17.39 -23.81
N GLU A 455 24.07 -17.91 -22.59
CA GLU A 455 22.93 -17.59 -21.73
C GLU A 455 23.08 -16.18 -21.14
N LEU A 456 24.28 -15.86 -20.63
CA LEU A 456 24.60 -14.53 -20.11
C LEU A 456 24.55 -13.46 -21.22
N MET A 457 25.02 -13.77 -22.43
CA MET A 457 24.87 -12.91 -23.60
C MET A 457 23.39 -12.68 -23.97
N ALA A 458 22.52 -13.69 -23.84
CA ALA A 458 21.12 -13.56 -24.21
C ALA A 458 20.36 -12.53 -23.35
N ILE A 459 20.67 -12.46 -22.04
CA ILE A 459 19.95 -11.61 -21.08
C ILE A 459 20.43 -10.15 -21.04
N ILE A 460 21.70 -9.86 -21.32
CA ILE A 460 22.22 -8.48 -21.32
C ILE A 460 21.77 -7.68 -22.55
N GLY A 461 21.80 -6.35 -22.46
CA GLY A 461 21.51 -5.42 -23.54
C GLY A 461 22.70 -5.13 -24.46
N ASN A 462 23.93 -5.04 -23.93
CA ASN A 462 25.13 -4.80 -24.74
C ASN A 462 25.43 -5.94 -25.72
N ARG A 463 25.98 -5.62 -26.90
CA ARG A 463 26.21 -6.57 -28.00
C ARG A 463 27.53 -6.32 -28.70
N GLU A 464 28.25 -7.40 -29.01
CA GLU A 464 29.48 -7.36 -29.80
C GLU A 464 29.21 -6.81 -31.21
N GLY A 465 30.14 -6.02 -31.73
CA GLY A 465 30.01 -5.28 -33.00
C GLY A 465 29.09 -4.06 -32.97
N LYS A 466 28.42 -3.76 -31.84
CA LYS A 466 27.65 -2.53 -31.63
C LYS A 466 28.48 -1.47 -30.89
N PHE A 467 27.97 -0.25 -30.83
CA PHE A 467 28.50 0.76 -29.91
C PHE A 467 28.16 0.38 -28.46
N VAL A 468 29.00 0.79 -27.51
CA VAL A 468 28.82 0.46 -26.08
C VAL A 468 27.67 1.29 -25.48
N ASP A 469 26.72 0.64 -24.81
CA ASP A 469 25.78 1.33 -23.91
C ASP A 469 26.44 1.38 -22.53
N TYR A 470 27.12 2.50 -22.23
CA TYR A 470 27.88 2.67 -20.99
C TYR A 470 26.96 2.69 -19.76
N VAL A 471 25.82 3.38 -19.86
CA VAL A 471 24.77 3.37 -18.82
C VAL A 471 24.14 1.98 -18.70
N GLY A 472 23.98 1.29 -19.82
CA GLY A 472 23.56 -0.10 -19.91
C GLY A 472 24.52 -1.10 -19.28
N LEU A 473 25.80 -0.77 -19.07
CA LEU A 473 26.79 -1.71 -18.51
C LEU A 473 26.52 -2.06 -17.04
N GLU A 474 26.14 -1.07 -16.22
CA GLU A 474 25.73 -1.29 -14.82
C GLU A 474 24.39 -2.05 -14.75
N ARG A 475 23.46 -1.73 -15.66
CA ARG A 475 22.21 -2.48 -15.82
C ARG A 475 22.47 -3.93 -16.21
N ASP A 476 23.42 -4.19 -17.11
CA ASP A 476 23.79 -5.53 -17.54
C ASP A 476 24.46 -6.31 -16.40
N GLN A 477 25.31 -5.66 -15.61
CA GLN A 477 25.89 -6.23 -14.38
C GLN A 477 24.79 -6.69 -13.41
N GLU A 478 23.79 -5.85 -13.13
CA GLU A 478 22.70 -6.21 -12.21
C GLU A 478 21.69 -7.19 -12.84
N VAL A 479 21.50 -7.21 -14.16
CA VAL A 479 20.72 -8.26 -14.86
C VAL A 479 21.38 -9.62 -14.72
N ILE A 480 22.70 -9.73 -14.88
CA ILE A 480 23.43 -10.98 -14.63
C ILE A 480 23.35 -11.34 -13.15
N ALA A 481 23.59 -10.39 -12.24
CA ALA A 481 23.55 -10.65 -10.80
C ALA A 481 22.16 -11.12 -10.35
N ALA A 482 21.09 -10.48 -10.82
CA ALA A 482 19.71 -10.91 -10.57
C ALA A 482 19.43 -12.31 -11.14
N HIS A 483 19.96 -12.67 -12.32
CA HIS A 483 19.82 -14.02 -12.88
C HIS A 483 20.47 -15.09 -11.99
N TYR A 484 21.66 -14.81 -11.45
CA TYR A 484 22.33 -15.65 -10.45
C TYR A 484 21.54 -15.73 -9.13
N ARG A 485 21.10 -14.58 -8.58
CA ARG A 485 20.31 -14.55 -7.33
C ARG A 485 18.96 -15.26 -7.48
N ASP A 486 18.33 -15.22 -8.66
CA ASP A 486 17.13 -15.99 -9.00
C ASP A 486 17.40 -17.51 -9.15
N ALA A 487 18.61 -17.90 -9.56
CA ALA A 487 19.01 -19.31 -9.59
C ALA A 487 19.42 -19.87 -8.21
N GLY A 488 19.51 -19.02 -7.18
CA GLY A 488 19.86 -19.37 -5.80
C GLY A 488 21.27 -18.98 -5.36
N TYR A 489 22.03 -18.26 -6.18
CA TYR A 489 23.39 -17.78 -5.85
C TYR A 489 23.32 -16.44 -5.11
N LEU A 490 22.88 -16.49 -3.86
CA LEU A 490 22.51 -15.31 -3.08
C LEU A 490 23.69 -14.47 -2.54
N ASP A 491 24.93 -14.89 -2.78
CA ASP A 491 26.17 -14.14 -2.46
C ASP A 491 26.95 -13.72 -3.70
N VAL A 492 26.36 -13.86 -4.90
CA VAL A 492 27.02 -13.49 -6.16
C VAL A 492 27.51 -12.04 -6.15
N ARG A 493 28.73 -11.83 -6.62
CA ARG A 493 29.29 -10.49 -6.88
C ARG A 493 29.73 -10.41 -8.32
N ILE A 494 29.46 -9.28 -8.95
CA ILE A 494 29.87 -9.02 -10.33
C ILE A 494 30.47 -7.63 -10.41
N ALA A 495 31.64 -7.52 -11.04
CA ALA A 495 32.27 -6.25 -11.37
C ALA A 495 32.42 -6.14 -12.89
N ALA A 496 31.70 -5.19 -13.49
CA ALA A 496 31.82 -4.82 -14.89
C ALA A 496 32.89 -3.72 -15.07
N ARG A 497 33.75 -3.87 -16.07
CA ARG A 497 34.76 -2.86 -16.46
C ARG A 497 34.90 -2.80 -17.98
N LEU A 498 35.13 -1.60 -18.51
CA LEU A 498 35.54 -1.42 -19.91
C LEU A 498 37.06 -1.38 -20.02
N LEU A 499 37.58 -2.14 -20.97
CA LEU A 499 38.97 -2.14 -21.38
C LEU A 499 39.06 -1.43 -22.72
N PHE A 500 39.52 -0.19 -22.73
CA PHE A 500 39.68 0.61 -23.95
C PHE A 500 40.98 0.21 -24.66
N ASP A 501 40.92 -0.07 -25.96
CA ASP A 501 42.12 -0.36 -26.75
C ASP A 501 42.80 0.99 -27.08
N GLU A 502 44.05 1.22 -26.66
CA GLU A 502 44.74 2.50 -26.91
C GLU A 502 44.84 2.83 -28.42
N GLY A 503 44.51 4.08 -28.77
CA GLY A 503 44.54 4.59 -30.14
C GLY A 503 43.44 4.02 -31.07
N LYS A 504 42.37 3.42 -30.53
CA LYS A 504 41.28 2.82 -31.34
C LYS A 504 39.90 3.16 -30.80
N ASP A 505 38.92 3.25 -31.69
CA ASP A 505 37.48 3.34 -31.36
C ASP A 505 36.88 1.99 -30.91
N THR A 506 37.66 1.17 -30.20
CA THR A 506 37.23 -0.16 -29.72
C THR A 506 37.44 -0.33 -28.23
N THR A 507 36.53 -1.07 -27.61
CA THR A 507 36.59 -1.46 -26.20
C THR A 507 36.12 -2.91 -26.03
N ALA A 508 36.57 -3.58 -24.98
CA ALA A 508 36.02 -4.85 -24.53
C ALA A 508 35.35 -4.68 -23.17
N ALA A 509 34.16 -5.25 -23.00
CA ALA A 509 33.52 -5.34 -21.69
C ALA A 509 33.98 -6.60 -20.96
N LEU A 510 34.44 -6.44 -19.72
CA LEU A 510 34.85 -7.52 -18.84
C LEU A 510 33.91 -7.57 -17.63
N PHE A 511 33.16 -8.67 -17.49
CA PHE A 511 32.41 -9.01 -16.30
C PHE A 511 33.20 -10.05 -15.50
N GLN A 512 33.68 -9.66 -14.32
CA GLN A 512 34.30 -10.58 -13.35
C GLN A 512 33.22 -11.04 -12.36
N ILE A 513 33.00 -12.34 -12.24
CA ILE A 513 31.92 -12.96 -11.46
C ILE A 513 32.52 -13.81 -10.33
N GLU A 514 32.06 -13.60 -9.11
CA GLU A 514 32.26 -14.49 -7.96
C GLU A 514 30.88 -15.12 -7.66
N GLU A 515 30.59 -16.35 -8.10
CA GLU A 515 29.24 -16.92 -7.99
C GLU A 515 28.80 -17.17 -6.53
N GLY A 516 29.72 -17.65 -5.70
CA GLY A 516 29.42 -18.12 -4.34
C GLY A 516 28.65 -19.45 -4.31
N PRO A 517 28.23 -19.93 -3.12
CA PRO A 517 27.47 -21.16 -2.99
C PRO A 517 26.02 -21.00 -3.46
N ARG A 518 25.50 -22.04 -4.12
CA ARG A 518 24.08 -22.12 -4.50
C ARG A 518 23.23 -22.59 -3.31
N TYR A 519 22.29 -21.76 -2.89
CA TYR A 519 21.41 -22.04 -1.75
C TYR A 519 20.15 -22.81 -2.16
N ARG A 520 19.83 -23.84 -1.37
CA ARG A 520 18.57 -24.59 -1.40
C ARG A 520 17.72 -24.23 -0.18
N LEU A 521 16.40 -24.30 -0.30
CA LEU A 521 15.49 -24.04 0.82
C LEU A 521 15.66 -25.11 1.91
N GLY A 522 15.99 -24.66 3.12
CA GLY A 522 15.98 -25.42 4.35
C GLY A 522 14.71 -25.18 5.16
N LYS A 523 14.84 -24.92 6.46
CA LYS A 523 13.72 -24.71 7.38
C LYS A 523 13.09 -23.33 7.20
N VAL A 524 11.77 -23.28 7.23
CA VAL A 524 10.99 -22.03 7.35
C VAL A 524 10.45 -21.92 8.76
N VAL A 525 10.70 -20.81 9.43
CA VAL A 525 10.37 -20.57 10.85
C VAL A 525 9.52 -19.31 10.94
N VAL A 526 8.29 -19.43 11.44
CA VAL A 526 7.33 -18.31 11.53
C VAL A 526 7.39 -17.65 12.91
N GLN A 527 7.46 -16.32 12.98
CA GLN A 527 7.50 -15.57 14.24
C GLN A 527 6.44 -14.45 14.23
N GLY A 528 5.83 -14.17 15.40
CA GLY A 528 4.87 -13.07 15.57
C GLY A 528 3.41 -13.40 15.20
N ASN A 529 3.14 -14.64 14.77
CA ASN A 529 1.78 -15.16 14.68
C ASN A 529 1.30 -15.63 16.07
N LEU A 530 0.10 -15.21 16.49
CA LEU A 530 -0.48 -15.51 17.81
C LEU A 530 -1.85 -16.17 17.69
N LEU A 531 -2.68 -15.59 16.83
CA LEU A 531 -4.05 -16.02 16.57
C LEU A 531 -4.15 -16.78 15.24
N THR A 532 -3.15 -16.62 14.37
CA THR A 532 -3.07 -17.31 13.08
C THR A 532 -2.19 -18.55 13.19
N ASP A 533 -2.74 -19.69 12.79
CA ASP A 533 -2.03 -20.97 12.63
C ASP A 533 -0.89 -20.79 11.60
N PRO A 534 0.37 -21.16 11.93
CA PRO A 534 1.49 -20.96 11.02
C PRO A 534 1.36 -21.77 9.71
N VAL A 535 0.44 -22.75 9.62
CA VAL A 535 0.05 -23.39 8.35
C VAL A 535 -0.35 -22.36 7.27
N VAL A 536 -0.86 -21.19 7.68
CA VAL A 536 -1.23 -20.09 6.78
C VAL A 536 -0.01 -19.44 6.14
N VAL A 537 1.16 -19.45 6.79
CA VAL A 537 2.42 -19.01 6.19
C VAL A 537 3.07 -20.16 5.41
N HIS A 538 3.10 -21.37 5.98
CA HIS A 538 3.73 -22.52 5.34
C HIS A 538 3.10 -22.91 4.00
N ARG A 539 1.77 -22.82 3.85
CA ARG A 539 1.10 -23.12 2.56
C ARG A 539 1.47 -22.15 1.45
N GLU A 540 1.82 -20.90 1.77
CA GLU A 540 2.22 -19.89 0.78
C GLU A 540 3.66 -20.08 0.28
N VAL A 541 4.44 -21.00 0.86
CA VAL A 541 5.80 -21.36 0.41
C VAL A 541 5.72 -22.07 -0.94
N GLY A 542 5.83 -21.31 -2.02
CA GLY A 542 5.83 -21.82 -3.40
C GLY A 542 7.12 -22.55 -3.83
N ILE A 543 8.13 -22.63 -2.95
CA ILE A 543 9.44 -23.24 -3.19
C ILE A 543 9.46 -24.63 -2.54
N PRO A 544 9.65 -25.74 -3.30
CA PRO A 544 9.82 -27.07 -2.71
C PRO A 544 11.03 -27.16 -1.77
N GLU A 545 10.91 -27.88 -0.66
CA GLU A 545 12.02 -28.16 0.27
C GLU A 545 13.21 -28.80 -0.50
N GLY A 546 14.42 -28.33 -0.22
CA GLY A 546 15.64 -28.79 -0.91
C GLY A 546 15.82 -28.30 -2.35
N SER A 547 14.87 -27.57 -2.95
CA SER A 547 15.06 -26.91 -4.25
C SER A 547 15.80 -25.57 -4.12
N PRO A 548 16.44 -25.03 -5.19
CA PRO A 548 17.15 -23.76 -5.13
C PRO A 548 16.25 -22.59 -4.73
N ALA A 549 16.69 -21.79 -3.75
CA ALA A 549 15.90 -20.70 -3.17
C ALA A 549 16.25 -19.34 -3.82
N GLY A 550 15.67 -19.08 -4.99
CA GLY A 550 15.89 -17.84 -5.76
C GLY A 550 15.29 -16.59 -5.14
N GLU A 551 15.93 -15.42 -5.33
CA GLU A 551 15.46 -14.13 -4.79
C GLU A 551 14.04 -13.76 -5.23
N LYS A 552 13.71 -13.89 -6.52
CA LYS A 552 12.36 -13.73 -7.05
C LYS A 552 11.32 -14.64 -6.43
N ASP A 553 11.67 -15.86 -6.05
CA ASP A 553 10.73 -16.79 -5.41
C ASP A 553 10.56 -16.50 -3.91
N LEU A 554 11.63 -16.04 -3.23
CA LEU A 554 11.54 -15.47 -1.88
C LEU A 554 10.66 -14.22 -1.84
N LEU A 555 10.76 -13.36 -2.87
CA LEU A 555 9.91 -12.18 -3.02
C LEU A 555 8.44 -12.56 -3.27
N LYS A 556 8.16 -13.51 -4.18
CA LYS A 556 6.80 -14.05 -4.39
C LYS A 556 6.23 -14.68 -3.13
N PHE A 557 7.05 -15.35 -2.32
CA PHE A 557 6.64 -15.92 -1.04
C PHE A 557 6.24 -14.81 -0.06
N GLN A 558 7.10 -13.80 0.15
CA GLN A 558 6.77 -12.64 1.00
C GLN A 558 5.50 -11.93 0.53
N GLN A 559 5.34 -11.72 -0.78
CA GLN A 559 4.15 -11.14 -1.40
C GLN A 559 2.91 -12.02 -1.21
N SER A 560 3.03 -13.34 -1.31
CA SER A 560 1.91 -14.28 -1.07
C SER A 560 1.44 -14.25 0.38
N VAL A 561 2.37 -14.28 1.33
CA VAL A 561 2.04 -14.20 2.77
C VAL A 561 1.40 -12.86 3.12
N TYR A 562 1.91 -11.74 2.59
CA TYR A 562 1.29 -10.43 2.76
C TYR A 562 -0.09 -10.35 2.08
N GLY A 563 -0.22 -10.92 0.88
CA GLY A 563 -1.45 -11.01 0.09
C GLY A 563 -2.59 -11.79 0.73
N THR A 564 -2.34 -12.58 1.79
CA THR A 564 -3.39 -13.16 2.64
C THR A 564 -4.26 -12.10 3.32
N GLY A 565 -3.76 -10.86 3.47
CA GLY A 565 -4.47 -9.78 4.16
C GLY A 565 -4.63 -9.99 5.67
N LEU A 566 -3.88 -10.92 6.27
CA LEU A 566 -3.88 -11.21 7.72
C LEU A 566 -2.74 -10.52 8.49
N TYR A 567 -1.71 -10.07 7.78
CA TYR A 567 -0.51 -9.47 8.36
C TYR A 567 -0.31 -8.06 7.80
N LYS A 568 -0.03 -7.08 8.67
CA LYS A 568 0.28 -5.70 8.25
C LYS A 568 1.76 -5.48 7.93
N SER A 569 2.61 -6.42 8.33
CA SER A 569 4.04 -6.48 8.03
C SER A 569 4.43 -7.96 7.87
N VAL A 570 5.24 -8.25 6.86
CA VAL A 570 5.90 -9.55 6.64
C VAL A 570 7.36 -9.26 6.27
N ARG A 571 8.32 -9.80 7.02
CA ARG A 571 9.76 -9.71 6.72
C ARG A 571 10.36 -11.11 6.65
N VAL A 572 10.99 -11.44 5.52
CA VAL A 572 11.70 -12.71 5.34
C VAL A 572 13.20 -12.51 5.59
N ARG A 573 13.69 -12.94 6.75
CA ARG A 573 15.12 -12.91 7.10
C ARG A 573 15.80 -14.17 6.57
N LYS A 574 16.82 -13.96 5.74
CA LYS A 574 17.63 -14.98 5.07
C LYS A 574 18.74 -15.47 6.01
N VAL A 575 18.64 -16.69 6.55
CA VAL A 575 19.67 -17.32 7.40
C VAL A 575 20.47 -18.30 6.54
N LYS A 576 21.64 -17.85 6.09
CA LYS A 576 22.50 -18.60 5.17
C LYS A 576 23.43 -19.55 5.92
N ARG A 577 23.58 -20.78 5.43
CA ARG A 577 24.62 -21.74 5.84
C ARG A 577 25.50 -22.08 4.62
N PRO A 578 26.55 -21.27 4.34
CA PRO A 578 27.32 -21.33 3.09
C PRO A 578 27.98 -22.69 2.83
N SER A 579 28.47 -23.35 3.88
CA SER A 579 29.15 -24.66 3.81
C SER A 579 28.25 -25.82 3.41
N GLU A 580 26.94 -25.69 3.55
CA GLU A 580 25.95 -26.74 3.23
C GLU A 580 25.15 -26.42 1.96
N GLY A 581 25.24 -25.17 1.47
CA GLY A 581 24.35 -24.64 0.43
C GLY A 581 22.89 -24.63 0.88
N ILE A 582 22.61 -24.30 2.15
CA ILE A 582 21.25 -24.25 2.73
C ILE A 582 20.91 -22.83 3.16
N LEU A 583 19.70 -22.41 2.83
CA LEU A 583 19.07 -21.17 3.29
C LEU A 583 17.85 -21.52 4.15
N ASP A 584 17.95 -21.25 5.45
CA ASP A 584 16.79 -21.24 6.33
C ASP A 584 16.15 -19.84 6.32
N LEU A 585 14.83 -19.77 6.51
CA LEU A 585 14.05 -18.53 6.46
C LEU A 585 13.38 -18.27 7.80
N VAL A 586 13.63 -17.10 8.41
CA VAL A 586 12.86 -16.62 9.56
C VAL A 586 11.85 -15.58 9.06
N VAL A 587 10.57 -15.91 9.13
CA VAL A 587 9.44 -15.11 8.62
C VAL A 587 8.80 -14.38 9.79
N GLU A 588 9.20 -13.13 9.99
CA GLU A 588 8.61 -12.25 11.00
C GLU A 588 7.33 -11.63 10.44
N VAL A 589 6.18 -11.97 11.02
CA VAL A 589 4.88 -11.37 10.72
C VAL A 589 4.39 -10.50 11.87
N GLU A 590 3.63 -9.44 11.56
CA GLU A 590 2.87 -8.69 12.57
C GLU A 590 1.39 -8.74 12.19
N GLU A 591 0.57 -9.41 13.00
CA GLU A 591 -0.87 -9.62 12.73
C GLU A 591 -1.65 -8.30 12.65
N THR A 592 -2.68 -8.29 11.81
CA THR A 592 -3.62 -7.17 11.62
C THR A 592 -4.95 -7.41 12.36
N LEU A 593 -5.85 -6.44 12.33
CA LEU A 593 -7.23 -6.64 12.79
C LEU A 593 -7.98 -7.49 11.75
N PHE A 594 -8.35 -8.72 12.12
CA PHE A 594 -9.09 -9.61 11.21
C PHE A 594 -10.54 -9.20 11.01
N PHE A 595 -11.12 -8.39 11.91
CA PHE A 595 -12.51 -7.97 11.85
C PHE A 595 -12.66 -6.55 11.27
N GLU A 596 -13.52 -6.42 10.26
CA GLU A 596 -13.77 -5.20 9.51
C GLU A 596 -15.29 -4.92 9.49
N ILE A 597 -15.68 -3.64 9.62
CA ILE A 597 -17.04 -3.18 9.37
C ILE A 597 -17.00 -2.25 8.15
N GLU A 598 -17.76 -2.59 7.12
CA GLU A 598 -18.02 -1.75 5.96
C GLU A 598 -19.43 -1.16 6.07
N TYR A 599 -19.64 0.08 5.65
CA TYR A 599 -20.98 0.65 5.51
C TYR A 599 -20.99 1.72 4.42
N GLY A 600 -22.16 2.03 3.91
CA GLY A 600 -22.33 3.09 2.93
C GLY A 600 -23.79 3.40 2.63
N ALA A 601 -24.02 4.59 2.08
CA ALA A 601 -25.33 5.06 1.64
C ALA A 601 -25.21 5.69 0.26
N GLY A 602 -26.33 5.78 -0.45
CA GLY A 602 -26.39 6.36 -1.79
C GLY A 602 -27.83 6.52 -2.26
N TYR A 603 -27.96 6.97 -3.51
CA TYR A 603 -29.24 7.11 -4.20
C TYR A 603 -29.08 6.70 -5.66
N GLY A 604 -30.14 6.20 -6.27
CA GLY A 604 -30.24 5.95 -7.71
C GLY A 604 -31.66 6.17 -8.20
N THR A 605 -31.86 6.68 -9.43
CA THR A 605 -33.18 6.71 -10.09
C THR A 605 -33.76 5.31 -10.29
N ASP A 606 -32.87 4.31 -10.40
CA ASP A 606 -33.15 2.89 -10.49
C ASP A 606 -33.54 2.29 -9.12
N THR A 607 -32.73 2.48 -8.08
CA THR A 607 -32.88 1.83 -6.75
C THR A 607 -33.66 2.64 -5.71
N GLY A 608 -33.89 3.93 -5.96
CA GLY A 608 -34.24 4.89 -4.92
C GLY A 608 -33.08 5.12 -3.94
N ILE A 609 -33.42 5.56 -2.71
CA ILE A 609 -32.48 5.59 -1.57
C ILE A 609 -31.96 4.16 -1.32
N ARG A 610 -30.65 4.01 -1.12
CA ARG A 610 -30.00 2.73 -0.80
C ARG A 610 -28.91 2.88 0.26
N GLY A 611 -28.63 1.81 0.98
CA GLY A 611 -27.50 1.70 1.89
C GLY A 611 -27.15 0.25 2.23
N PHE A 612 -26.01 0.04 2.85
CA PHE A 612 -25.58 -1.27 3.31
C PHE A 612 -24.76 -1.19 4.60
N VAL A 613 -24.74 -2.30 5.34
CA VAL A 613 -23.79 -2.58 6.42
C VAL A 613 -23.24 -3.99 6.20
N GLY A 614 -21.92 -4.14 6.26
CA GLY A 614 -21.23 -5.41 6.17
C GLY A 614 -20.24 -5.59 7.30
N ALA A 615 -20.03 -6.84 7.71
CA ALA A 615 -19.04 -7.24 8.69
C ALA A 615 -18.25 -8.42 8.13
N ARG A 616 -16.92 -8.32 8.11
CA ARG A 616 -16.02 -9.38 7.64
C ARG A 616 -15.09 -9.79 8.78
N ASN A 617 -15.00 -11.09 9.06
CA ASN A 617 -13.85 -11.65 9.76
C ASN A 617 -12.97 -12.37 8.73
N ARG A 618 -11.70 -11.98 8.60
CA ARG A 618 -10.73 -12.59 7.67
C ARG A 618 -10.11 -13.89 8.19
N ASN A 619 -10.24 -14.18 9.48
CA ASN A 619 -9.54 -15.26 10.17
C ASN A 619 -10.42 -15.94 11.24
N LEU A 620 -11.50 -16.56 10.80
CA LEU A 620 -12.57 -17.08 11.67
C LEU A 620 -12.10 -18.12 12.70
N ASP A 621 -11.12 -18.94 12.34
CA ASP A 621 -10.62 -20.09 13.11
C ASP A 621 -9.08 -20.14 13.22
N GLY A 622 -8.41 -19.02 12.94
CA GLY A 622 -6.95 -18.94 12.86
C GLY A 622 -6.33 -19.47 11.56
N LYS A 623 -7.10 -20.08 10.64
CA LYS A 623 -6.57 -20.74 9.42
C LYS A 623 -6.73 -19.90 8.15
N GLY A 624 -7.00 -18.61 8.31
CA GLY A 624 -7.29 -17.68 7.21
C GLY A 624 -8.60 -17.98 6.49
N ARG A 625 -9.55 -18.64 7.15
CA ARG A 625 -10.93 -18.74 6.67
C ARG A 625 -11.61 -17.39 6.86
N SER A 626 -12.22 -16.84 5.82
CA SER A 626 -12.98 -15.59 5.94
C SER A 626 -14.48 -15.84 5.97
N PHE A 627 -15.20 -15.08 6.78
CA PHE A 627 -16.66 -15.01 6.79
C PHE A 627 -17.08 -13.55 6.62
N THR A 628 -17.86 -13.28 5.58
CA THR A 628 -18.45 -11.95 5.33
C THR A 628 -19.96 -12.04 5.49
N SER A 629 -20.54 -11.16 6.31
CA SER A 629 -21.98 -10.89 6.36
C SER A 629 -22.25 -9.51 5.76
N ARG A 630 -23.29 -9.36 4.93
CA ARG A 630 -23.68 -8.08 4.33
C ARG A 630 -25.20 -7.95 4.24
N VAL A 631 -25.73 -6.86 4.79
CA VAL A 631 -27.12 -6.44 4.65
C VAL A 631 -27.14 -5.20 3.76
N SER A 632 -27.89 -5.28 2.66
CA SER A 632 -28.09 -4.18 1.71
C SER A 632 -29.59 -3.88 1.62
N VAL A 633 -29.97 -2.62 1.74
CA VAL A 633 -31.38 -2.18 1.77
C VAL A 633 -31.54 -0.99 0.85
N SER A 634 -32.59 -1.01 0.03
CA SER A 634 -32.99 0.08 -0.85
C SER A 634 -34.52 0.15 -0.94
N GLN A 635 -35.05 1.15 -1.65
CA GLN A 635 -36.50 1.30 -1.80
C GLN A 635 -37.16 0.18 -2.64
N LYS A 636 -36.39 -0.58 -3.45
CA LYS A 636 -36.90 -1.70 -4.28
C LYS A 636 -36.27 -3.06 -3.98
N GLU A 637 -35.18 -3.12 -3.24
CA GLU A 637 -34.46 -4.37 -2.98
C GLU A 637 -33.91 -4.42 -1.55
N GLN A 638 -34.15 -5.53 -0.86
CA GLN A 638 -33.54 -5.89 0.42
C GLN A 638 -32.78 -7.21 0.24
N LYS A 639 -31.51 -7.26 0.67
CA LYS A 639 -30.63 -8.41 0.44
C LYS A 639 -29.70 -8.67 1.62
N TYR A 640 -29.71 -9.91 2.08
CA TYR A 640 -28.94 -10.41 3.21
C TYR A 640 -28.03 -11.51 2.68
N ILE A 641 -26.72 -11.40 2.88
CA ILE A 641 -25.71 -12.33 2.35
C ILE A 641 -24.79 -12.77 3.48
N GLY A 642 -24.55 -14.08 3.61
CA GLY A 642 -23.43 -14.66 4.34
C GLY A 642 -22.52 -15.41 3.37
N ASP A 643 -21.20 -15.20 3.44
CA ASP A 643 -20.21 -15.77 2.52
C ASP A 643 -19.03 -16.33 3.33
N LEU A 644 -18.85 -17.65 3.32
CA LEU A 644 -17.74 -18.35 3.98
C LEU A 644 -16.73 -18.82 2.94
N ARG A 645 -15.45 -18.44 3.09
CA ARG A 645 -14.36 -18.82 2.16
C ARG A 645 -13.26 -19.60 2.84
N GLN A 646 -12.84 -20.66 2.18
CA GLN A 646 -11.70 -21.53 2.49
C GLN A 646 -10.64 -21.38 1.39
N PRO A 647 -9.58 -20.58 1.61
CA PRO A 647 -8.40 -20.61 0.75
C PRO A 647 -7.79 -22.02 0.71
N TRP A 648 -7.21 -22.41 -0.43
CA TRP A 648 -6.54 -23.70 -0.62
C TRP A 648 -7.43 -24.95 -0.38
N ILE A 649 -8.70 -24.92 -0.81
CA ILE A 649 -9.66 -26.04 -0.61
C ILE A 649 -9.17 -27.39 -1.17
N LEU A 650 -8.35 -27.38 -2.21
CA LEU A 650 -7.75 -28.58 -2.83
C LEU A 650 -6.31 -28.90 -2.37
N GLY A 651 -5.77 -28.16 -1.39
CA GLY A 651 -4.44 -28.40 -0.80
C GLY A 651 -3.25 -28.33 -1.77
N ASN A 652 -3.42 -27.77 -2.97
CA ASN A 652 -2.43 -27.84 -4.06
C ASN A 652 -1.98 -26.45 -4.54
N ARG A 653 -0.85 -26.41 -5.26
CA ARG A 653 -0.15 -25.18 -5.70
C ARG A 653 -0.97 -24.15 -6.49
N TRP A 654 -2.15 -24.53 -6.98
CA TRP A 654 -3.02 -23.66 -7.79
C TRP A 654 -3.93 -22.75 -6.95
N LYS A 655 -3.86 -22.84 -5.62
CA LYS A 655 -4.53 -21.93 -4.65
C LYS A 655 -6.06 -21.80 -4.79
N TRP A 656 -6.74 -22.84 -5.29
CA TRP A 656 -8.20 -22.87 -5.37
C TRP A 656 -8.88 -22.49 -4.05
N GLU A 657 -9.83 -21.57 -4.09
CA GLU A 657 -10.68 -21.14 -2.98
C GLU A 657 -12.03 -21.86 -3.05
N GLY A 658 -12.46 -22.46 -1.94
CA GLY A 658 -13.82 -22.97 -1.77
C GLY A 658 -14.70 -21.92 -1.12
N GLY A 659 -15.87 -21.64 -1.69
CA GLY A 659 -16.83 -20.67 -1.15
C GLY A 659 -18.19 -21.31 -0.87
N LEU A 660 -18.79 -20.99 0.28
CA LEU A 660 -20.17 -21.30 0.62
C LEU A 660 -20.92 -19.99 0.90
N THR A 661 -21.72 -19.56 -0.07
CA THR A 661 -22.50 -18.32 0.02
C THR A 661 -23.98 -18.67 0.25
N ALA A 662 -24.62 -18.03 1.22
CA ALA A 662 -26.07 -18.10 1.41
C ALA A 662 -26.65 -16.69 1.34
N TYR A 663 -27.79 -16.52 0.67
CA TYR A 663 -28.48 -15.23 0.62
C TYR A 663 -30.00 -15.33 0.64
N PHE A 664 -30.62 -14.32 1.25
CA PHE A 664 -32.04 -14.00 1.09
C PHE A 664 -32.17 -12.65 0.38
N GLN A 665 -33.09 -12.55 -0.57
CA GLN A 665 -33.33 -11.35 -1.35
C GLN A 665 -34.84 -11.16 -1.53
N GLU A 666 -35.33 -9.95 -1.29
CA GLU A 666 -36.68 -9.52 -1.66
C GLU A 666 -36.55 -8.30 -2.58
N ALA A 667 -37.17 -8.37 -3.76
CA ALA A 667 -37.01 -7.37 -4.82
C ALA A 667 -38.33 -7.09 -5.56
N GLU A 668 -38.58 -5.80 -5.79
CA GLU A 668 -39.70 -5.26 -6.57
C GLU A 668 -39.21 -4.88 -7.98
N ARG A 669 -39.84 -5.46 -9.01
CA ARG A 669 -39.55 -5.26 -10.44
C ARG A 669 -40.74 -4.56 -11.10
N VAL A 670 -40.58 -4.11 -12.34
CA VAL A 670 -41.68 -3.41 -13.05
C VAL A 670 -42.92 -4.32 -13.22
N SER A 671 -42.73 -5.62 -13.42
CA SER A 671 -43.80 -6.56 -13.79
C SER A 671 -44.10 -7.65 -12.75
N PHE A 672 -43.31 -7.75 -11.67
CA PHE A 672 -43.45 -8.77 -10.63
C PHE A 672 -42.71 -8.41 -9.33
N SER A 673 -42.96 -9.14 -8.25
CA SER A 673 -42.14 -9.15 -7.03
C SER A 673 -41.52 -10.54 -6.82
N LEU A 674 -40.29 -10.58 -6.28
CA LEU A 674 -39.52 -11.81 -6.07
C LEU A 674 -39.01 -11.88 -4.63
N ARG A 675 -39.29 -12.99 -3.94
CA ARG A 675 -38.58 -13.44 -2.74
C ARG A 675 -37.73 -14.64 -3.09
N LYS A 676 -36.42 -14.57 -2.87
CA LYS A 676 -35.47 -15.65 -3.17
C LYS A 676 -34.64 -16.00 -1.94
N ALA A 677 -34.65 -17.27 -1.56
CA ALA A 677 -33.70 -17.86 -0.62
C ALA A 677 -32.75 -18.79 -1.39
N SER A 678 -31.45 -18.73 -1.13
CA SER A 678 -30.46 -19.42 -1.96
C SER A 678 -29.19 -19.80 -1.19
N VAL A 679 -28.61 -20.95 -1.55
CA VAL A 679 -27.29 -21.41 -1.12
C VAL A 679 -26.46 -21.77 -2.36
N ILE A 680 -25.21 -21.30 -2.40
CA ILE A 680 -24.25 -21.55 -3.47
C ILE A 680 -23.01 -22.23 -2.87
N GLY A 681 -22.73 -23.46 -3.29
CA GLY A 681 -21.40 -24.05 -3.16
C GLY A 681 -20.54 -23.63 -4.35
N SER A 682 -19.27 -23.28 -4.14
CA SER A 682 -18.39 -22.81 -5.23
C SER A 682 -16.92 -23.20 -5.04
N ILE A 683 -16.22 -23.32 -6.17
CA ILE A 683 -14.77 -23.51 -6.26
C ILE A 683 -14.25 -22.47 -7.26
N THR A 684 -13.36 -21.58 -6.81
CA THR A 684 -12.86 -20.42 -7.55
C THR A 684 -11.32 -20.43 -7.62
N GLN A 685 -10.76 -20.07 -8.77
CA GLN A 685 -9.34 -19.79 -8.91
C GLN A 685 -9.16 -18.35 -9.41
N THR A 686 -8.40 -17.55 -8.66
CA THR A 686 -7.89 -16.25 -9.13
C THR A 686 -6.65 -16.48 -9.99
N PHE A 687 -6.59 -15.84 -11.15
CA PHE A 687 -5.43 -15.85 -12.05
C PHE A 687 -5.20 -14.44 -12.62
N PHE A 688 -3.96 -14.16 -13.04
CA PHE A 688 -3.44 -12.78 -13.05
C PHE A 688 -3.67 -12.13 -11.67
N GLU A 689 -3.74 -10.79 -11.59
CA GLU A 689 -3.94 -10.11 -10.29
C GLU A 689 -5.41 -10.11 -9.84
N ARG A 690 -6.35 -10.10 -10.79
CA ARG A 690 -7.78 -9.76 -10.56
C ARG A 690 -8.77 -10.58 -11.40
N SER A 691 -8.30 -11.48 -12.26
CA SER A 691 -9.19 -12.32 -13.07
C SER A 691 -9.58 -13.60 -12.31
N THR A 692 -10.77 -14.14 -12.54
CA THR A 692 -11.27 -15.33 -11.83
C THR A 692 -11.97 -16.31 -12.76
N VAL A 693 -11.91 -17.59 -12.39
CA VAL A 693 -12.80 -18.64 -12.89
C VAL A 693 -13.46 -19.32 -11.70
N SER A 694 -14.78 -19.40 -11.71
CA SER A 694 -15.59 -19.97 -10.65
C SER A 694 -16.55 -21.01 -11.21
N PHE A 695 -16.49 -22.21 -10.64
CA PHE A 695 -17.53 -23.23 -10.80
C PHE A 695 -18.44 -23.15 -9.57
N GLN A 696 -19.75 -23.14 -9.79
CA GLN A 696 -20.74 -22.95 -8.73
C GLN A 696 -21.88 -23.95 -8.88
N TYR A 697 -22.50 -24.28 -7.76
CA TYR A 697 -23.75 -25.03 -7.68
C TYR A 697 -24.70 -24.24 -6.79
N GLU A 698 -25.70 -23.60 -7.40
CA GLU A 698 -26.77 -22.88 -6.68
C GLU A 698 -27.96 -23.81 -6.48
N VAL A 699 -28.46 -23.88 -5.25
CA VAL A 699 -29.83 -24.31 -4.96
C VAL A 699 -30.57 -23.10 -4.42
N SER A 700 -31.74 -22.79 -4.97
CA SER A 700 -32.58 -21.70 -4.53
C SER A 700 -34.07 -22.07 -4.51
N ARG A 701 -34.82 -21.32 -3.73
CA ARG A 701 -36.27 -21.28 -3.78
C ARG A 701 -36.70 -19.86 -4.15
N ASP A 702 -37.25 -19.74 -5.35
CA ASP A 702 -37.63 -18.49 -5.98
C ASP A 702 -39.16 -18.40 -5.91
N HIS A 703 -39.69 -17.46 -5.10
CA HIS A 703 -41.12 -17.20 -4.98
C HIS A 703 -41.49 -15.91 -5.70
N VAL A 704 -42.26 -16.05 -6.78
CA VAL A 704 -42.77 -14.95 -7.60
C VAL A 704 -44.21 -14.64 -7.21
N PHE A 705 -44.50 -13.37 -7.00
CA PHE A 705 -45.80 -12.84 -6.57
C PHE A 705 -46.03 -11.43 -7.15
N ASN A 706 -47.23 -10.85 -6.98
CA ASN A 706 -47.61 -9.55 -7.52
C ASN A 706 -47.31 -9.38 -9.03
N VAL A 707 -47.50 -10.45 -9.81
CA VAL A 707 -47.23 -10.45 -11.25
C VAL A 707 -48.33 -9.68 -11.98
N ALA A 708 -47.94 -8.70 -12.79
CA ALA A 708 -48.86 -7.95 -13.63
C ALA A 708 -49.55 -8.88 -14.65
N PRO A 709 -50.89 -8.82 -14.84
CA PRO A 709 -51.64 -9.83 -15.60
C PRO A 709 -51.11 -10.10 -17.01
N GLY A 710 -50.70 -9.07 -17.77
CA GLY A 710 -50.12 -9.24 -19.09
C GLY A 710 -48.75 -9.94 -19.13
N ALA A 711 -48.00 -9.97 -18.03
CA ALA A 711 -46.66 -10.59 -17.99
C ALA A 711 -46.65 -12.09 -17.68
N ILE A 712 -47.80 -12.67 -17.36
CA ILE A 712 -47.98 -14.10 -17.09
C ILE A 712 -48.07 -14.83 -18.43
N LEU A 713 -47.02 -15.56 -18.82
CA LEU A 713 -46.98 -16.34 -20.07
C LEU A 713 -47.06 -17.84 -19.82
N SER A 714 -46.60 -18.31 -18.65
CA SER A 714 -46.77 -19.70 -18.21
C SER A 714 -47.11 -19.80 -16.72
N ARG A 715 -47.32 -21.02 -16.20
CA ARG A 715 -47.67 -21.22 -14.77
C ARG A 715 -46.49 -20.95 -13.85
N GLU A 716 -45.28 -21.18 -14.36
CA GLU A 716 -44.00 -21.06 -13.67
C GLU A 716 -43.59 -19.58 -13.43
N ASP A 717 -44.32 -18.63 -14.05
CA ASP A 717 -44.24 -17.20 -13.74
C ASP A 717 -44.87 -16.84 -12.38
N GLN A 718 -45.56 -17.76 -11.70
CA GLN A 718 -46.21 -17.53 -10.41
C GLN A 718 -45.90 -18.63 -9.38
N GLY A 719 -46.00 -18.28 -8.09
CA GLY A 719 -45.89 -19.24 -7.00
C GLY A 719 -44.45 -19.45 -6.54
N SER A 720 -44.11 -20.65 -6.06
CA SER A 720 -42.75 -21.03 -5.66
C SER A 720 -42.18 -22.04 -6.65
N ALA A 721 -40.93 -21.85 -7.08
CA ALA A 721 -40.13 -22.85 -7.76
C ALA A 721 -38.81 -23.09 -7.00
N ASN A 722 -38.45 -24.36 -6.79
CA ASN A 722 -37.12 -24.75 -6.35
C ASN A 722 -36.22 -24.93 -7.59
N ILE A 723 -35.11 -24.20 -7.65
CA ILE A 723 -34.22 -24.17 -8.81
C ILE A 723 -32.83 -24.64 -8.37
N ALA A 724 -32.31 -25.66 -9.06
CA ALA A 724 -30.97 -26.18 -8.82
C ALA A 724 -30.15 -26.11 -10.11
N ALA A 725 -29.04 -25.37 -10.07
CA ALA A 725 -28.28 -25.01 -11.25
C ALA A 725 -26.76 -25.05 -11.04
N VAL A 726 -26.06 -25.68 -11.98
CA VAL A 726 -24.60 -25.56 -12.12
C VAL A 726 -24.32 -24.26 -12.88
N ARG A 727 -23.37 -23.46 -12.39
CA ARG A 727 -22.85 -22.29 -13.11
C ARG A 727 -21.35 -22.36 -13.36
N GLY A 728 -20.95 -21.92 -14.55
CA GLY A 728 -19.59 -21.49 -14.85
C GLY A 728 -19.56 -19.97 -14.96
N LEU A 729 -18.66 -19.31 -14.24
CA LEU A 729 -18.39 -17.89 -14.30
C LEU A 729 -16.90 -17.66 -14.63
N VAL A 730 -16.63 -16.81 -15.60
CA VAL A 730 -15.28 -16.29 -15.88
C VAL A 730 -15.33 -14.77 -15.82
N VAL A 731 -14.33 -14.16 -15.18
CA VAL A 731 -14.09 -12.71 -15.18
C VAL A 731 -12.63 -12.46 -15.58
N LEU A 732 -12.42 -11.67 -16.62
CA LEU A 732 -11.11 -11.18 -17.05
C LEU A 732 -11.05 -9.68 -16.77
N ASP A 733 -10.46 -9.29 -15.63
CA ASP A 733 -10.20 -7.90 -15.29
C ASP A 733 -8.73 -7.57 -15.61
N LEU A 734 -8.56 -6.78 -16.66
CA LEU A 734 -7.29 -6.30 -17.22
C LEU A 734 -7.22 -4.76 -17.22
N ARG A 735 -8.03 -4.11 -16.38
CA ARG A 735 -8.07 -2.64 -16.25
C ARG A 735 -6.84 -2.10 -15.51
N ASP A 736 -6.45 -0.88 -15.83
CA ASP A 736 -5.47 -0.12 -15.02
C ASP A 736 -6.02 0.16 -13.61
N ASP A 737 -7.21 0.75 -13.51
CA ASP A 737 -7.86 1.13 -12.25
C ASP A 737 -9.26 0.46 -12.14
N PRO A 738 -9.60 -0.22 -11.03
CA PRO A 738 -10.93 -0.84 -10.87
C PRO A 738 -12.10 0.14 -10.75
N PHE A 739 -11.84 1.38 -10.33
CA PHE A 739 -12.84 2.40 -9.98
C PHE A 739 -12.94 3.51 -11.04
N ASN A 740 -11.80 3.93 -11.62
CA ASN A 740 -11.75 4.94 -12.69
C ASN A 740 -10.80 4.53 -13.84
N PRO A 741 -11.09 3.41 -14.53
CA PRO A 741 -10.24 2.87 -15.59
C PRO A 741 -10.07 3.84 -16.78
N ARG A 742 -8.84 3.94 -17.28
CA ARG A 742 -8.51 4.64 -18.54
C ARG A 742 -8.04 3.69 -19.65
N HIS A 743 -7.56 2.50 -19.28
CA HIS A 743 -6.91 1.56 -20.19
C HIS A 743 -7.32 0.10 -19.89
N GLY A 744 -7.31 -0.75 -20.91
CA GLY A 744 -7.51 -2.19 -20.77
C GLY A 744 -8.98 -2.61 -20.90
N SER A 745 -9.36 -3.72 -20.28
CA SER A 745 -10.73 -4.24 -20.39
C SER A 745 -11.21 -5.02 -19.15
N LEU A 746 -12.51 -5.02 -18.95
CA LEU A 746 -13.23 -5.93 -18.06
C LEU A 746 -14.17 -6.77 -18.92
N ASN A 747 -13.99 -8.10 -18.89
CA ASN A 747 -14.85 -9.04 -19.61
C ASN A 747 -15.40 -10.06 -18.61
N SER A 748 -16.63 -10.50 -18.79
CA SER A 748 -17.21 -11.59 -18.01
C SER A 748 -18.14 -12.44 -18.85
N GLY A 749 -18.22 -13.72 -18.49
CA GLY A 749 -19.13 -14.68 -19.11
C GLY A 749 -19.71 -15.62 -18.06
N THR A 750 -21.02 -15.84 -18.14
CA THR A 750 -21.74 -16.82 -17.31
C THR A 750 -22.45 -17.85 -18.16
N THR A 751 -22.41 -19.09 -17.69
CA THR A 751 -23.26 -20.20 -18.12
C THR A 751 -24.00 -20.68 -16.88
N GLU A 752 -25.31 -20.86 -16.96
CA GLU A 752 -26.17 -21.42 -15.92
C GLU A 752 -27.05 -22.51 -16.54
N LEU A 753 -26.88 -23.74 -16.07
CA LEU A 753 -27.67 -24.90 -16.47
C LEU A 753 -28.48 -25.37 -15.26
N ALA A 754 -29.79 -25.14 -15.32
CA ALA A 754 -30.74 -25.70 -14.36
C ALA A 754 -31.37 -26.96 -14.97
N SER A 755 -31.55 -28.02 -14.18
CA SER A 755 -32.18 -29.26 -14.65
C SER A 755 -32.78 -30.10 -13.54
N TYR A 756 -33.83 -30.85 -13.84
CA TYR A 756 -34.38 -31.89 -12.98
C TYR A 756 -33.32 -32.88 -12.45
N TYR A 757 -32.29 -33.21 -13.24
CA TYR A 757 -31.19 -34.07 -12.79
C TYR A 757 -30.31 -33.44 -11.69
N LEU A 758 -30.42 -32.13 -11.47
CA LEU A 758 -29.78 -31.39 -10.38
C LEU A 758 -30.76 -31.16 -9.20
N GLY A 759 -32.02 -31.58 -9.31
CA GLY A 759 -33.07 -31.27 -8.34
C GLY A 759 -33.80 -29.94 -8.60
N SER A 760 -33.79 -29.44 -9.85
CA SER A 760 -34.56 -28.27 -10.28
C SER A 760 -35.99 -28.65 -10.66
N GLU A 761 -36.96 -27.81 -10.35
CA GLU A 761 -38.35 -27.91 -10.85
C GLU A 761 -38.50 -27.28 -12.25
N VAL A 762 -37.46 -26.59 -12.74
CA VAL A 762 -37.41 -25.95 -14.07
C VAL A 762 -36.09 -26.30 -14.77
N ASP A 763 -36.17 -26.72 -16.04
CA ASP A 763 -35.04 -27.05 -16.91
C ASP A 763 -34.75 -25.90 -17.89
N TYR A 764 -33.55 -25.31 -17.84
CA TYR A 764 -33.13 -24.27 -18.79
C TYR A 764 -31.61 -24.17 -18.93
N LEU A 765 -31.17 -23.63 -20.07
CA LEU A 765 -29.78 -23.20 -20.28
C LEU A 765 -29.75 -21.69 -20.52
N LYS A 766 -29.01 -20.97 -19.68
CA LYS A 766 -28.75 -19.53 -19.79
C LYS A 766 -27.28 -19.26 -20.03
N LEU A 767 -26.99 -18.45 -21.04
CA LEU A 767 -25.69 -17.87 -21.35
C LEU A 767 -25.82 -16.34 -21.25
N ALA A 768 -24.85 -15.67 -20.63
CA ALA A 768 -24.74 -14.23 -20.70
C ALA A 768 -23.26 -13.80 -20.71
N GLY A 769 -22.98 -12.65 -21.31
CA GLY A 769 -21.64 -12.08 -21.34
C GLY A 769 -21.66 -10.56 -21.33
N GLN A 770 -20.62 -9.98 -20.74
CA GLN A 770 -20.30 -8.55 -20.83
C GLN A 770 -18.86 -8.39 -21.30
N SER A 771 -18.62 -7.39 -22.13
CA SER A 771 -17.29 -6.91 -22.48
C SER A 771 -17.25 -5.40 -22.33
N SER A 772 -16.19 -4.84 -21.77
CA SER A 772 -16.05 -3.40 -21.49
C SER A 772 -14.59 -2.99 -21.68
N TRP A 773 -14.33 -2.13 -22.65
CA TRP A 773 -13.00 -1.70 -23.08
C TRP A 773 -12.80 -0.22 -22.80
N TYR A 774 -11.57 0.14 -22.44
CA TYR A 774 -11.18 1.49 -22.06
C TYR A 774 -9.99 1.92 -22.94
N PHE A 775 -10.20 2.92 -23.78
CA PHE A 775 -9.23 3.41 -24.75
C PHE A 775 -8.82 4.85 -24.42
N PRO A 776 -7.54 5.14 -24.12
CA PRO A 776 -7.05 6.51 -24.04
C PRO A 776 -6.97 7.09 -25.46
N VAL A 777 -7.72 8.17 -25.74
CA VAL A 777 -7.85 8.72 -27.11
C VAL A 777 -6.98 9.95 -27.32
N PHE A 778 -7.13 10.96 -26.47
CA PHE A 778 -6.32 12.18 -26.50
C PHE A 778 -6.23 12.83 -25.11
N ARG A 779 -5.08 13.45 -24.80
CA ARG A 779 -4.80 14.07 -23.48
C ARG A 779 -5.04 13.09 -22.32
N ARG A 780 -6.07 13.34 -21.51
CA ARG A 780 -6.49 12.50 -20.36
C ARG A 780 -7.89 11.90 -20.56
N SER A 781 -8.44 12.01 -21.78
CA SER A 781 -9.78 11.54 -22.15
C SER A 781 -9.78 10.04 -22.49
N THR A 782 -10.85 9.36 -22.10
CA THR A 782 -11.03 7.91 -22.31
C THR A 782 -12.33 7.65 -23.03
N LEU A 783 -12.27 6.92 -24.15
CA LEU A 783 -13.45 6.31 -24.75
C LEU A 783 -13.69 4.95 -24.08
N VAL A 784 -14.89 4.76 -23.57
CA VAL A 784 -15.37 3.46 -23.09
C VAL A 784 -16.30 2.87 -24.12
N ALA A 785 -16.09 1.60 -24.47
CA ALA A 785 -17.03 0.83 -25.27
C ALA A 785 -17.42 -0.43 -24.50
N SER A 786 -18.72 -0.66 -24.27
CA SER A 786 -19.20 -1.88 -23.63
C SER A 786 -20.33 -2.53 -24.40
N GLY A 787 -20.40 -3.86 -24.32
CA GLY A 787 -21.49 -4.66 -24.84
C GLY A 787 -21.93 -5.71 -23.83
N ARG A 788 -23.22 -6.03 -23.83
CA ARG A 788 -23.79 -7.20 -23.17
C ARG A 788 -24.60 -8.02 -24.17
N ALA A 789 -24.54 -9.33 -24.02
CA ALA A 789 -25.36 -10.27 -24.77
C ALA A 789 -25.92 -11.33 -23.81
N GLY A 790 -27.14 -11.79 -24.09
CA GLY A 790 -27.85 -12.77 -23.28
C GLY A 790 -28.68 -13.72 -24.16
N TYR A 791 -28.64 -15.00 -23.81
CA TYR A 791 -29.48 -16.05 -24.39
C TYR A 791 -29.93 -17.00 -23.28
N ILE A 792 -31.22 -17.27 -23.18
CA ILE A 792 -31.78 -18.36 -22.38
C ILE A 792 -32.74 -19.16 -23.25
N ARG A 793 -32.76 -20.48 -23.07
CA ARG A 793 -33.79 -21.36 -23.61
C ARG A 793 -34.39 -22.23 -22.51
N PRO A 794 -35.70 -22.51 -22.56
CA PRO A 794 -36.26 -23.60 -21.79
C PRO A 794 -35.74 -24.93 -22.34
N MET A 795 -35.83 -25.99 -21.54
CA MET A 795 -35.43 -27.34 -21.91
C MET A 795 -36.44 -28.37 -21.37
N ARG A 796 -36.53 -29.52 -22.05
CA ARG A 796 -37.43 -30.63 -21.67
C ARG A 796 -38.89 -30.17 -21.59
N ASP A 797 -39.58 -30.48 -20.50
CA ASP A 797 -40.99 -30.22 -20.26
C ASP A 797 -41.28 -28.81 -19.72
N THR A 798 -40.24 -27.97 -19.55
CA THR A 798 -40.41 -26.54 -19.26
C THR A 798 -40.97 -25.84 -20.50
N VAL A 799 -42.22 -25.36 -20.42
CA VAL A 799 -42.92 -24.75 -21.56
C VAL A 799 -42.29 -23.41 -21.97
N GLU A 800 -42.07 -22.53 -21.00
CA GLU A 800 -41.42 -21.23 -21.19
C GLU A 800 -40.46 -20.91 -20.05
N VAL A 801 -39.56 -19.96 -20.30
CA VAL A 801 -38.63 -19.47 -19.28
C VAL A 801 -39.40 -18.65 -18.24
N PRO A 802 -39.30 -18.97 -16.93
CA PRO A 802 -39.94 -18.20 -15.87
C PRO A 802 -39.47 -16.73 -15.85
N ILE A 803 -40.38 -15.80 -15.57
CA ILE A 803 -40.17 -14.35 -15.66
C ILE A 803 -38.94 -13.85 -14.88
N GLN A 804 -38.68 -14.41 -13.69
CA GLN A 804 -37.51 -14.12 -12.85
C GLN A 804 -36.16 -14.62 -13.43
N LYS A 805 -36.19 -15.38 -14.52
CA LYS A 805 -35.01 -15.83 -15.28
C LYS A 805 -34.89 -15.21 -16.68
N ARG A 806 -35.91 -14.49 -17.18
CA ARG A 806 -35.85 -13.73 -18.45
C ARG A 806 -34.84 -12.57 -18.39
N PHE A 807 -34.58 -11.93 -19.52
CA PHE A 807 -33.83 -10.67 -19.60
C PHE A 807 -34.77 -9.46 -19.70
N PHE A 808 -34.35 -8.35 -19.09
CA PHE A 808 -34.98 -7.03 -19.14
C PHE A 808 -33.86 -5.99 -19.32
N ILE A 809 -34.12 -4.93 -20.11
CA ILE A 809 -33.20 -3.78 -20.26
C ILE A 809 -34.00 -2.47 -20.37
N GLY A 810 -33.29 -1.36 -20.54
CA GLY A 810 -33.80 0.00 -20.39
C GLY A 810 -33.36 0.55 -19.03
N GLY A 811 -33.07 1.85 -18.97
CA GLY A 811 -32.69 2.53 -17.73
C GLY A 811 -31.18 2.70 -17.54
N ARG A 812 -30.79 3.11 -16.32
CA ARG A 812 -29.47 3.74 -16.04
C ARG A 812 -28.28 2.85 -16.39
N THR A 813 -28.46 1.53 -16.31
CA THR A 813 -27.38 0.55 -16.40
C THR A 813 -27.24 -0.11 -17.78
N THR A 814 -28.18 0.12 -18.72
CA THR A 814 -28.26 -0.56 -20.02
C THR A 814 -28.45 0.42 -21.18
N VAL A 815 -29.62 1.05 -21.29
CA VAL A 815 -29.94 2.04 -22.34
C VAL A 815 -30.54 3.27 -21.66
N ARG A 816 -29.70 4.28 -21.44
CA ARG A 816 -30.10 5.57 -20.84
C ARG A 816 -31.07 6.30 -21.78
N GLY A 817 -31.91 7.19 -21.26
CA GLY A 817 -33.00 7.80 -22.04
C GLY A 817 -34.26 6.95 -22.21
N PHE A 818 -34.23 5.68 -21.77
CA PHE A 818 -35.40 4.84 -21.52
C PHE A 818 -35.60 4.61 -20.01
N LYS A 819 -36.77 4.10 -19.61
CA LYS A 819 -37.06 3.79 -18.20
C LYS A 819 -36.50 2.40 -17.84
N GLU A 820 -36.30 2.16 -16.55
CA GLU A 820 -35.78 0.87 -16.08
C GLU A 820 -36.72 -0.27 -16.50
N GLU A 821 -36.15 -1.36 -17.04
CA GLU A 821 -36.86 -2.57 -17.52
C GLU A 821 -37.90 -2.34 -18.65
N SER A 822 -37.97 -1.14 -19.24
CA SER A 822 -39.03 -0.76 -20.21
C SER A 822 -38.73 -1.08 -21.67
N LEU A 823 -37.80 -2.00 -21.97
CA LEU A 823 -37.42 -2.36 -23.34
C LEU A 823 -37.51 -3.86 -23.59
N GLY A 824 -38.14 -4.22 -24.71
CA GLY A 824 -38.35 -5.61 -25.14
C GLY A 824 -39.80 -5.89 -25.52
N PRO A 825 -40.24 -7.16 -25.43
CA PRO A 825 -41.62 -7.54 -25.63
C PRO A 825 -42.52 -6.97 -24.53
N HIS A 826 -43.70 -6.53 -24.93
CA HIS A 826 -44.74 -6.00 -24.04
C HIS A 826 -46.06 -6.72 -24.31
N ALA A 827 -46.88 -6.84 -23.26
CA ALA A 827 -48.24 -7.33 -23.37
C ALA A 827 -49.19 -6.25 -23.93
N ALA A 828 -50.43 -6.63 -24.26
CA ALA A 828 -51.43 -5.73 -24.83
C ALA A 828 -51.85 -4.56 -23.91
N ASP A 829 -51.55 -4.66 -22.60
CA ASP A 829 -51.76 -3.60 -21.60
C ASP A 829 -50.54 -2.66 -21.44
N GLY A 830 -49.44 -2.90 -22.17
CA GLY A 830 -48.19 -2.15 -22.04
C GLY A 830 -47.25 -2.64 -20.94
N THR A 831 -47.50 -3.79 -20.32
CA THR A 831 -46.60 -4.41 -19.33
C THR A 831 -45.38 -5.05 -20.02
N PRO A 832 -44.12 -4.77 -19.61
CA PRO A 832 -42.95 -5.48 -20.12
C PRO A 832 -42.96 -6.96 -19.69
N THR A 833 -42.82 -7.91 -20.62
CA THR A 833 -42.87 -9.36 -20.30
C THR A 833 -41.48 -10.00 -20.20
N GLY A 834 -40.43 -9.26 -20.58
CA GLY A 834 -39.06 -9.73 -20.68
C GLY A 834 -38.82 -10.58 -21.93
N GLY A 835 -37.62 -11.16 -22.07
CA GLY A 835 -37.33 -12.03 -23.20
C GLY A 835 -36.19 -13.03 -22.99
N ASN A 836 -36.07 -13.92 -23.96
CA ASN A 836 -35.12 -15.02 -24.00
C ASN A 836 -33.78 -14.64 -24.65
N TYR A 837 -33.76 -13.58 -25.45
CA TYR A 837 -32.57 -13.03 -26.12
C TYR A 837 -32.40 -11.56 -25.74
N MET A 838 -31.17 -11.11 -25.56
CA MET A 838 -30.84 -9.72 -25.24
C MET A 838 -29.53 -9.29 -25.88
N VAL A 839 -29.50 -8.08 -26.43
CA VAL A 839 -28.27 -7.40 -26.89
C VAL A 839 -28.32 -5.95 -26.41
N ASN A 840 -27.20 -5.44 -25.89
CA ASN A 840 -27.04 -4.06 -25.45
C ASN A 840 -25.60 -3.61 -25.74
N ALA A 841 -25.44 -2.37 -26.22
CA ALA A 841 -24.15 -1.74 -26.48
C ALA A 841 -24.15 -0.30 -25.95
N ASN A 842 -22.97 0.18 -25.53
CA ASN A 842 -22.73 1.53 -25.04
C ASN A 842 -21.40 2.05 -25.59
N ALA A 843 -21.37 3.31 -26.00
CA ALA A 843 -20.16 4.10 -26.19
C ALA A 843 -20.23 5.33 -25.28
N GLU A 844 -19.16 5.62 -24.53
CA GLU A 844 -19.08 6.76 -23.61
C GLU A 844 -17.69 7.43 -23.69
N LEU A 845 -17.62 8.63 -24.26
CA LEU A 845 -16.41 9.44 -24.26
C LEU A 845 -16.34 10.29 -22.99
N ARG A 846 -15.39 9.97 -22.11
CA ARG A 846 -15.10 10.70 -20.86
C ARG A 846 -14.04 11.77 -21.09
N VAL A 847 -14.39 13.02 -20.80
CA VAL A 847 -13.51 14.18 -20.90
C VAL A 847 -13.33 14.79 -19.50
N PRO A 848 -12.14 14.70 -18.88
CA PRO A 848 -11.89 15.31 -17.58
C PRO A 848 -11.80 16.84 -17.70
N LEU A 849 -12.40 17.52 -16.72
CA LEU A 849 -12.35 18.97 -16.54
C LEU A 849 -11.49 19.34 -15.33
N GLN A 850 -11.42 20.64 -15.01
CA GLN A 850 -10.83 21.11 -13.75
C GLN A 850 -11.66 20.67 -12.54
N TYR A 851 -11.05 20.75 -11.35
CA TYR A 851 -11.70 20.50 -10.05
C TYR A 851 -12.35 19.10 -9.85
N GLY A 852 -12.01 18.09 -10.66
CA GLY A 852 -12.46 16.70 -10.47
C GLY A 852 -13.78 16.35 -11.15
N PHE A 853 -14.35 17.26 -11.95
CA PHE A 853 -15.47 16.97 -12.84
C PHE A 853 -15.01 16.21 -14.09
N ASN A 854 -15.89 15.37 -14.64
CA ASN A 854 -15.73 14.78 -15.97
C ASN A 854 -17.08 14.91 -16.71
N VAL A 855 -17.03 15.29 -17.99
CA VAL A 855 -18.17 15.20 -18.89
C VAL A 855 -18.13 13.85 -19.60
N ALA A 856 -19.29 13.22 -19.73
CA ALA A 856 -19.51 12.04 -20.55
C ALA A 856 -20.38 12.42 -21.76
N LEU A 857 -19.94 12.07 -22.98
CA LEU A 857 -20.80 12.04 -24.16
C LEU A 857 -21.11 10.57 -24.43
N PHE A 858 -22.38 10.18 -24.54
CA PHE A 858 -22.72 8.77 -24.73
C PHE A 858 -23.70 8.50 -25.86
N ALA A 859 -23.63 7.27 -26.38
CA ALA A 859 -24.64 6.65 -27.22
C ALA A 859 -24.86 5.21 -26.71
N ASP A 860 -26.12 4.84 -26.47
CA ASP A 860 -26.51 3.51 -26.04
C ASP A 860 -27.47 2.88 -27.07
N ALA A 861 -27.39 1.58 -27.26
CA ALA A 861 -28.33 0.81 -28.06
C ALA A 861 -28.69 -0.50 -27.35
N GLY A 862 -29.88 -1.04 -27.60
CA GLY A 862 -30.22 -2.37 -27.13
C GLY A 862 -31.64 -2.81 -27.42
N SER A 863 -31.87 -4.12 -27.35
CA SER A 863 -33.20 -4.72 -27.42
C SER A 863 -33.24 -6.12 -26.80
N VAL A 864 -34.46 -6.62 -26.60
CA VAL A 864 -34.79 -7.91 -25.99
C VAL A 864 -35.88 -8.57 -26.83
N TRP A 865 -35.77 -9.88 -27.04
CA TRP A 865 -36.69 -10.64 -27.89
C TRP A 865 -37.10 -11.98 -27.27
N PHE A 866 -38.30 -12.46 -27.58
CA PHE A 866 -38.89 -13.66 -26.97
C PHE A 866 -38.60 -14.96 -27.75
N HIS A 867 -38.77 -14.96 -29.07
CA HIS A 867 -38.57 -16.13 -29.94
C HIS A 867 -37.47 -15.89 -31.00
N GLY A 868 -36.23 -15.72 -30.56
CA GLY A 868 -35.07 -15.50 -31.44
C GLY A 868 -34.89 -14.04 -31.87
N VAL A 869 -33.87 -13.80 -32.70
CA VAL A 869 -33.68 -12.50 -33.38
C VAL A 869 -34.62 -12.47 -34.60
N PRO A 870 -35.37 -11.38 -34.84
CA PRO A 870 -36.26 -11.28 -36.00
C PRO A 870 -35.53 -11.42 -37.34
N ASN A 871 -36.17 -12.07 -38.32
CA ASN A 871 -35.63 -12.20 -39.69
C ASN A 871 -35.40 -10.86 -40.42
N ALA A 872 -35.95 -9.76 -39.89
CA ALA A 872 -35.74 -8.39 -40.39
C ALA A 872 -34.44 -7.73 -39.86
N GLY A 873 -33.69 -8.41 -38.99
CA GLY A 873 -32.48 -7.90 -38.35
C GLY A 873 -32.68 -7.54 -36.87
N PHE A 874 -31.65 -6.93 -36.27
CA PHE A 874 -31.70 -6.47 -34.88
C PHE A 874 -32.48 -5.15 -34.80
N ASP A 875 -33.77 -5.20 -34.44
CA ASP A 875 -34.54 -4.01 -34.03
C ASP A 875 -34.01 -3.51 -32.68
N LEU A 876 -32.98 -2.65 -32.74
CA LEU A 876 -32.36 -2.01 -31.57
C LEU A 876 -33.05 -0.68 -31.27
N ARG A 877 -33.35 -0.46 -29.99
CA ARG A 877 -33.74 0.87 -29.47
C ARG A 877 -32.48 1.67 -29.23
N GLU A 878 -32.47 2.94 -29.62
CA GLU A 878 -31.26 3.77 -29.65
C GLU A 878 -31.43 5.07 -28.86
N SER A 879 -30.36 5.49 -28.19
CA SER A 879 -30.28 6.78 -27.51
C SER A 879 -28.90 7.42 -27.59
N ALA A 880 -28.85 8.74 -27.45
CA ALA A 880 -27.64 9.48 -27.21
C ALA A 880 -27.84 10.47 -26.06
N GLY A 881 -26.77 10.93 -25.44
CA GLY A 881 -26.90 11.77 -24.25
C GLY A 881 -25.65 12.43 -23.72
N LEU A 882 -25.87 13.28 -22.72
CA LEU A 882 -24.86 14.00 -21.97
C LEU A 882 -24.88 13.52 -20.52
N GLY A 883 -23.69 13.27 -19.96
CA GLY A 883 -23.50 12.94 -18.56
C GLY A 883 -22.54 13.91 -17.88
N LEU A 884 -22.82 14.23 -16.62
CA LEU A 884 -21.89 14.86 -15.71
C LEU A 884 -21.47 13.86 -14.64
N ARG A 885 -20.17 13.84 -14.33
CA ARG A 885 -19.57 13.03 -13.27
C ARG A 885 -18.76 13.93 -12.34
N TYR A 886 -18.88 13.71 -11.03
CA TYR A 886 -18.02 14.35 -10.03
C TYR A 886 -17.48 13.26 -9.09
N VAL A 887 -16.16 13.17 -8.98
CA VAL A 887 -15.51 12.14 -8.15
C VAL A 887 -15.35 12.67 -6.73
N THR A 888 -16.12 12.12 -5.79
CA THR A 888 -16.04 12.50 -4.36
C THR A 888 -15.28 11.43 -3.55
N PRO A 889 -14.75 11.78 -2.37
CA PRO A 889 -14.18 10.79 -1.44
C PRO A 889 -15.15 9.69 -0.97
N VAL A 890 -16.47 9.90 -1.12
CA VAL A 890 -17.52 8.92 -0.76
C VAL A 890 -18.12 8.20 -1.99
N GLY A 891 -17.47 8.33 -3.15
CA GLY A 891 -17.88 7.70 -4.40
C GLY A 891 -18.27 8.71 -5.51
N PRO A 892 -18.53 8.23 -6.73
CA PRO A 892 -18.93 9.10 -7.83
C PRO A 892 -20.36 9.64 -7.62
N ILE A 893 -20.56 10.89 -8.01
CA ILE A 893 -21.88 11.43 -8.35
C ILE A 893 -22.01 11.40 -9.87
N ALA A 894 -23.14 10.93 -10.38
CA ALA A 894 -23.41 10.80 -11.80
C ALA A 894 -24.83 11.27 -12.13
N LEU A 895 -24.94 12.22 -13.06
CA LEU A 895 -26.18 12.67 -13.68
C LEU A 895 -26.07 12.39 -15.18
N ASP A 896 -27.08 11.76 -15.77
CA ASP A 896 -27.18 11.51 -17.22
C ASP A 896 -28.53 12.00 -17.75
N TYR A 897 -28.51 12.57 -18.95
CA TYR A 897 -29.70 12.91 -19.72
C TYR A 897 -29.59 12.27 -21.10
N GLY A 898 -30.51 11.35 -21.41
CA GLY A 898 -30.54 10.62 -22.68
C GLY A 898 -31.78 10.94 -23.49
N TRP A 899 -31.60 11.23 -24.77
CA TRP A 899 -32.66 11.39 -25.77
C TRP A 899 -32.83 10.09 -26.56
N LYS A 900 -34.08 9.70 -26.85
CA LYS A 900 -34.37 8.56 -27.73
C LYS A 900 -34.14 8.98 -29.18
N LEU A 901 -33.30 8.25 -29.91
CA LEU A 901 -33.06 8.50 -31.33
C LEU A 901 -34.19 7.89 -32.19
N ASP A 902 -34.66 6.69 -31.82
CA ASP A 902 -35.76 5.98 -32.49
C ASP A 902 -37.10 6.14 -31.73
N ARG A 903 -37.46 7.37 -31.31
CA ARG A 903 -38.66 7.62 -30.52
C ARG A 903 -39.94 7.18 -31.26
N ARG A 904 -40.66 6.21 -30.68
CA ARG A 904 -41.94 5.66 -31.18
C ARG A 904 -43.13 6.48 -30.61
N ASP A 905 -44.30 6.36 -31.21
CA ASP A 905 -45.49 7.08 -30.74
C ASP A 905 -45.87 6.68 -29.31
N GLY A 906 -46.28 7.68 -28.51
CA GLY A 906 -46.54 7.53 -27.07
C GLY A 906 -45.30 7.62 -26.17
N GLU A 907 -44.07 7.62 -26.70
CA GLU A 907 -42.86 7.68 -25.88
C GLU A 907 -42.44 9.11 -25.49
N THR A 908 -41.88 9.23 -24.27
CA THR A 908 -41.16 10.44 -23.83
C THR A 908 -39.93 10.68 -24.73
N PRO A 909 -39.60 11.93 -25.09
CA PRO A 909 -38.44 12.21 -25.96
C PRO A 909 -37.09 11.91 -25.28
N SER A 910 -37.06 11.86 -23.95
CA SER A 910 -35.85 11.77 -23.14
C SER A 910 -36.16 11.30 -21.73
N GLU A 911 -35.16 10.76 -21.01
CA GLU A 911 -35.25 10.44 -19.59
C GLU A 911 -33.98 10.90 -18.85
N TRP A 912 -34.13 11.27 -17.57
CA TRP A 912 -33.04 11.62 -16.66
C TRP A 912 -32.67 10.42 -15.78
N HIS A 913 -31.37 10.20 -15.58
CA HIS A 913 -30.85 9.21 -14.66
C HIS A 913 -29.86 9.85 -13.69
N PHE A 914 -29.93 9.49 -12.41
CA PHE A 914 -29.08 10.08 -11.38
C PHE A 914 -28.62 9.02 -10.37
N THR A 915 -27.39 9.12 -9.89
CA THR A 915 -26.90 8.31 -8.78
C THR A 915 -25.80 9.02 -7.95
N ILE A 916 -25.79 8.76 -6.65
CA ILE A 916 -24.79 9.21 -5.67
C ILE A 916 -24.19 7.99 -4.99
N GLY A 917 -22.87 8.02 -4.81
CA GLY A 917 -22.11 6.98 -4.12
C GLY A 917 -21.73 5.84 -5.05
N ALA A 918 -20.99 4.86 -4.54
CA ALA A 918 -20.69 3.67 -5.31
C ALA A 918 -21.97 2.93 -5.73
N VAL A 919 -21.90 2.25 -6.87
CA VAL A 919 -22.81 1.15 -7.21
C VAL A 919 -22.16 -0.09 -6.60
N PHE A 920 -22.90 -0.78 -5.74
CA PHE A 920 -22.42 -1.89 -4.91
C PHE A 920 -22.60 -3.24 -5.58
#